data_AF-A0A9W9L8S0-F1
#
_entry.id   AF-A0A9W9L8S0-F1
#
_cell.length_a   1.000
_cell.length_b   1.000
_cell.length_c   1.000
_cell.angle_alpha   90.00
_cell.angle_beta   90.00
_cell.angle_gamma   90.00
#
_symmetry.space_group_name_H-M   'P 1'
#
loop_
_entity.id
_entity.type
_entity.pdbx_description
1 polymer ?
#
loop_
_entity_poly.entity_id
_entity_poly.type
_entity_poly.pdbx_seq_one_letter_code
_entity_poly.pdbx_strand_id
1 'polypeptide(L)'
;MTSNHDESTVQVNKDELRRAGDLIVMRLMEVQSYIADLGKAYIQHVNNITEGRDATIELPVGPSGFMGQDFPHRAGTPGAKSETGGPKKRKRAPVDPNAPKRALTPYFLYMQHNRSKIAADLGEDARPKDVADEGTRRWQNMEDAQKEIWKKMYAANYDQYKRDLAAYKAGPKTDEEHDPAASQLQQDFAGAEPEAEHEDSADEESTDSSSDESDSPSPVKEKTPPRTNAKRRRSDVKTKEAETPAKSPVKRGRKAEPAPETHHRPSRIFGTASTGTWSAAQPCRSGMLHELIRDGQYSVADLMSIGKTMLGRRHVLPSVLATLVELQVEGTFVSGTYLVTVHHPISSDEGDLERALYGSFLPVPAAEAFPDPDPEDFVPEKMPGAVIPVRHARVELNPGRRRIKLKVMSKGDRPIQVGSHYHFIETNPQLHFDRVRSYGFRLDIPAGTSIRFEPGDTKTVTLVEIGGNRIIRGGNWLANGVVDLSRAAEIVTKLQTAGFAHVPEPQADSALVTGFSMERDAYSRMFGPTTGDRVRLGLTDLWIEVEKDLTSYGDECAFGGGKTLREGMGQASGRSHTECVDTVITNALIIDWTGIYKADIGIKDGIIAGIGKAGNPDVMDGVHPDLVVGASTDVIAGENKIITAGGIDTHIHLICPQQVDEALASGITTFLGGGTGPSTGSNATTCTPGPNHLRQMMQACDSLPINIGITGKGNDCGRKSIEEQILAGAAGLKLHEDWGSTPAAIDNCLEVCDEYDVQCMIHTDTLNESGFVEQTIEAFKGRTIHTYHTEGAGGGHAPDIISVVEHPNVLPSSTNPTRPFTLNTLDEHLDMLMVCHHLSKNIPEDVAFAESRIRAETIAAEDVLHDLGAISMMSSDSQAMGRCGEVILRTWHTAHKNKIQRGPLESDANTSADNFRVKRYISKYTINPALAQGMSHAIGSVEVGKVADLVLWRAASFGTKPSTVLKSGMIVVAEMGDPNASIPTVEPMIVRPMFGARVPQTSIMFVSQASIDAGIVQTYGLKKRIEAVRNCRSVGKKDMKFNDAMPKMRVDPESYTVEADGMLCDAEPVSELPLTQAYYIF
;
A
#
# COMPACT_ATOMS: atom_id res chain seq x y z
N MET A 1 12.67 50.12 26.93
CA MET A 1 13.89 50.00 27.75
C MET A 1 14.10 48.53 28.05
N THR A 2 15.34 48.03 27.94
CA THR A 2 15.85 46.75 28.51
C THR A 2 14.83 45.61 28.71
N SER A 3 14.74 44.73 27.73
CA SER A 3 14.17 43.39 27.87
C SER A 3 15.15 42.45 28.58
N ASN A 4 14.66 41.63 29.52
CA ASN A 4 15.34 40.42 29.98
C ASN A 4 14.47 39.22 29.59
N HIS A 5 14.91 38.42 28.62
CA HIS A 5 14.46 37.03 28.48
C HIS A 5 15.40 36.14 29.31
N ASP A 6 14.84 35.16 30.00
CA ASP A 6 15.59 34.25 30.88
C ASP A 6 15.71 32.88 30.19
N GLU A 7 16.88 32.59 29.61
CA GLU A 7 17.15 31.35 28.88
C GLU A 7 17.37 30.17 29.83
N SER A 8 16.30 29.42 30.11
CA SER A 8 16.34 28.25 31.01
C SER A 8 17.09 27.04 30.40
N THR A 9 18.42 27.10 30.40
CA THR A 9 19.29 26.04 29.86
C THR A 9 19.25 24.79 30.74
N VAL A 10 18.59 23.72 30.26
CA VAL A 10 18.53 22.44 30.98
C VAL A 10 19.84 21.65 30.78
N GLN A 11 20.70 21.61 31.80
CA GLN A 11 21.87 20.72 31.79
C GLN A 11 21.47 19.27 32.03
N VAL A 12 21.44 18.47 30.95
CA VAL A 12 21.25 17.02 31.03
C VAL A 12 22.53 16.33 31.52
N ASN A 13 22.50 15.77 32.72
CA ASN A 13 23.59 14.96 33.26
C ASN A 13 23.70 13.62 32.50
N LYS A 14 24.64 13.55 31.55
CA LYS A 14 24.85 12.37 30.69
C LYS A 14 25.11 11.09 31.48
N ASP A 15 25.74 11.17 32.65
CA ASP A 15 26.05 9.99 33.47
C ASP A 15 24.85 9.51 34.31
N GLU A 16 23.86 10.37 34.58
CA GLU A 16 22.57 9.93 35.13
C GLU A 16 21.67 9.37 34.03
N LEU A 17 21.61 10.01 32.86
CA LEU A 17 20.86 9.52 31.71
C LEU A 17 21.35 8.11 31.27
N ARG A 18 22.67 7.90 31.26
CA ARG A 18 23.29 6.60 30.97
C ARG A 18 22.93 5.54 32.01
N ARG A 19 23.04 5.86 33.31
CA ARG A 19 22.64 4.94 34.39
C ARG A 19 21.14 4.62 34.40
N ALA A 20 20.29 5.56 34.00
CA ALA A 20 18.86 5.30 33.78
C ALA A 20 18.65 4.34 32.60
N GLY A 21 19.35 4.54 31.48
CA GLY A 21 19.36 3.62 30.34
C GLY A 21 19.83 2.21 30.72
N ASP A 22 20.96 2.09 31.42
CA ASP A 22 21.50 0.81 31.91
C ASP A 22 20.51 0.10 32.84
N LEU A 23 19.82 0.84 33.73
CA LEU A 23 18.80 0.30 34.62
C LEU A 23 17.54 -0.16 33.86
N ILE A 24 17.10 0.59 32.85
CA ILE A 24 16.00 0.22 31.97
C ILE A 24 16.33 -1.06 31.18
N VAL A 25 17.54 -1.16 30.63
CA VAL A 25 18.02 -2.37 29.93
C VAL A 25 18.04 -3.58 30.88
N MET A 26 18.53 -3.41 32.11
CA MET A 26 18.50 -4.46 33.13
C MET A 26 17.07 -4.92 33.48
N ARG A 27 16.12 -3.98 33.67
CA ARG A 27 14.71 -4.32 33.92
C ARG A 27 14.04 -4.99 32.72
N LEU A 28 14.36 -4.57 31.50
CA LEU A 28 13.89 -5.22 30.27
C LEU A 28 14.43 -6.66 30.18
N MET A 29 15.69 -6.91 30.53
CA MET A 29 16.25 -8.27 30.59
C MET A 29 15.59 -9.14 31.65
N GLU A 30 15.29 -8.61 32.84
CA GLU A 30 14.53 -9.32 33.87
C GLU A 30 13.12 -9.72 33.38
N VAL A 31 12.40 -8.77 32.77
CA VAL A 31 11.06 -9.03 32.18
C VAL A 31 11.15 -10.03 31.04
N GLN A 32 12.17 -9.94 30.17
CA GLN A 32 12.36 -10.87 29.06
C GLN A 32 12.71 -12.28 29.54
N SER A 33 13.49 -12.43 30.62
CA SER A 33 13.70 -13.72 31.28
C SER A 33 12.41 -14.25 31.88
N TYR A 34 11.64 -13.42 32.59
CA TYR A 34 10.37 -13.84 33.19
C TYR A 34 9.35 -14.31 32.15
N ILE A 35 9.26 -13.63 31.00
CA ILE A 35 8.45 -14.06 29.85
C ILE A 35 8.96 -15.38 29.26
N ALA A 36 10.28 -15.57 29.15
CA ALA A 36 10.85 -16.82 28.67
C ALA A 36 10.61 -17.99 29.65
N ASP A 37 10.66 -17.74 30.96
CA ASP A 37 10.40 -18.74 32.00
C ASP A 37 8.91 -19.05 32.15
N LEU A 38 8.04 -18.06 32.02
CA LEU A 38 6.58 -18.25 31.87
C LEU A 38 6.26 -19.07 30.61
N GLY A 39 6.95 -18.81 29.50
CA GLY A 39 6.85 -19.58 28.27
C GLY A 39 7.26 -21.04 28.45
N LYS A 40 8.35 -21.31 29.18
CA LYS A 40 8.76 -22.68 29.56
C LYS A 40 7.70 -23.35 30.44
N ALA A 41 7.19 -22.67 31.47
CA ALA A 41 6.16 -23.18 32.36
C ALA A 41 4.87 -23.50 31.61
N TYR A 42 4.44 -22.65 30.68
CA TYR A 42 3.28 -22.90 29.81
C TYR A 42 3.50 -24.08 28.86
N ILE A 43 4.65 -24.15 28.17
CA ILE A 43 5.01 -25.30 27.32
C ILE A 43 5.05 -26.60 28.14
N GLN A 44 5.58 -26.57 29.36
CA GLN A 44 5.65 -27.73 30.23
C GLN A 44 4.28 -28.13 30.80
N HIS A 45 3.39 -27.17 31.07
CA HIS A 45 1.99 -27.41 31.40
C HIS A 45 1.22 -28.04 30.23
N VAL A 46 1.40 -27.55 28.99
CA VAL A 46 0.81 -28.15 27.78
C VAL A 46 1.36 -29.55 27.51
N ASN A 47 2.65 -29.79 27.73
CA ASN A 47 3.25 -31.12 27.67
C ASN A 47 2.68 -32.05 28.76
N ASN A 48 2.52 -31.57 30.00
CA ASN A 48 1.91 -32.34 31.09
C ASN A 48 0.46 -32.72 30.76
N ILE A 49 -0.34 -31.81 30.20
CA ILE A 49 -1.71 -32.07 29.73
C ILE A 49 -1.71 -33.13 28.61
N THR A 50 -0.88 -32.96 27.58
CA THR A 50 -0.84 -33.88 26.43
C THR A 50 -0.25 -35.26 26.76
N GLU A 51 0.54 -35.37 27.84
CA GLU A 51 1.03 -36.64 28.41
C GLU A 51 0.16 -37.19 29.56
N GLY A 52 -0.94 -36.52 29.93
CA GLY A 52 -1.89 -37.01 30.95
C GLY A 52 -1.39 -36.95 32.40
N ARG A 53 -0.48 -36.02 32.72
CA ARG A 53 0.07 -35.77 34.07
C ARG A 53 -0.76 -34.71 34.82
N ASP A 54 -0.54 -34.53 36.13
CA ASP A 54 -1.24 -33.50 36.92
C ASP A 54 -0.94 -32.09 36.35
N ALA A 55 -1.98 -31.27 36.22
CA ALA A 55 -2.02 -30.13 35.31
C ALA A 55 -1.83 -28.77 35.99
N THR A 56 -1.35 -28.72 37.23
CA THR A 56 -0.97 -27.45 37.88
C THR A 56 0.19 -26.79 37.16
N ILE A 57 0.03 -25.51 36.81
CA ILE A 57 1.13 -24.66 36.33
C ILE A 57 1.81 -24.00 37.52
N GLU A 58 3.10 -24.23 37.70
CA GLU A 58 3.92 -23.48 38.66
C GLU A 58 4.39 -22.19 37.97
N LEU A 59 3.89 -21.05 38.43
CA LEU A 59 4.33 -19.74 37.95
C LEU A 59 5.69 -19.40 38.57
N PRO A 60 6.68 -18.90 37.79
CA PRO A 60 7.92 -18.39 38.37
C PRO A 60 7.64 -17.24 39.34
N VAL A 61 8.42 -17.12 40.41
CA VAL A 61 8.28 -16.03 41.37
C VAL A 61 8.73 -14.72 40.72
N GLY A 62 7.77 -13.83 40.46
CA GLY A 62 8.04 -12.53 39.83
C GLY A 62 8.86 -11.59 40.72
N PRO A 63 9.54 -10.58 40.12
CA PRO A 63 10.28 -9.58 40.86
C PRO A 63 9.33 -8.85 41.84
N SER A 64 9.76 -8.76 43.10
CA SER A 64 8.92 -8.32 44.22
C SER A 64 8.39 -6.89 44.03
N GLY A 65 7.08 -6.77 43.81
CA GLY A 65 6.38 -5.49 43.66
C GLY A 65 5.28 -5.45 42.60
N PHE A 66 5.17 -6.46 41.72
CA PHE A 66 4.30 -6.38 40.54
C PHE A 66 2.90 -7.02 40.66
N MET A 67 2.64 -7.84 41.68
CA MET A 67 1.31 -8.44 41.94
C MET A 67 1.04 -8.56 43.44
N GLY A 68 -0.23 -8.45 43.84
CA GLY A 68 -0.68 -8.59 45.22
C GLY A 68 -1.86 -9.56 45.36
N GLN A 69 -1.72 -10.45 46.35
CA GLN A 69 -2.75 -11.33 46.95
C GLN A 69 -3.38 -12.46 46.09
N ASP A 70 -2.83 -13.66 46.29
CA ASP A 70 -3.51 -14.90 46.74
C ASP A 70 -4.92 -15.27 46.23
N PHE A 71 -5.03 -16.43 45.56
CA PHE A 71 -6.13 -17.40 45.74
C PHE A 71 -5.63 -18.86 45.53
N PRO A 72 -6.27 -19.91 46.11
CA PRO A 72 -5.66 -21.23 46.31
C PRO A 72 -6.05 -22.35 45.30
N HIS A 73 -5.44 -23.54 45.46
CA HIS A 73 -5.42 -24.66 44.51
C HIS A 73 -6.64 -25.62 44.47
N ARG A 74 -6.72 -26.32 43.31
CA ARG A 74 -7.11 -27.75 43.05
C ARG A 74 -8.61 -28.15 43.02
N ALA A 75 -9.00 -28.89 41.95
CA ALA A 75 -9.17 -30.36 41.99
C ALA A 75 -9.51 -31.04 40.63
N GLY A 76 -8.80 -32.14 40.30
CA GLY A 76 -9.35 -33.43 39.79
C GLY A 76 -10.00 -33.58 38.39
N THR A 77 -9.35 -34.34 37.49
CA THR A 77 -9.94 -35.01 36.30
C THR A 77 -10.46 -36.43 36.63
N PRO A 78 -11.45 -36.99 35.88
CA PRO A 78 -11.15 -37.93 34.77
C PRO A 78 -12.19 -37.88 33.59
N GLY A 79 -12.00 -38.47 32.40
CA GLY A 79 -10.86 -39.21 31.80
C GLY A 79 -11.26 -40.00 30.51
N ALA A 80 -10.34 -40.83 29.98
CA ALA A 80 -10.52 -41.92 28.99
C ALA A 80 -10.43 -41.67 27.43
N LYS A 81 -9.27 -42.08 26.87
CA LYS A 81 -9.02 -42.87 25.62
C LYS A 81 -9.64 -42.51 24.25
N SER A 82 -8.77 -42.30 23.25
CA SER A 82 -8.68 -43.10 22.00
C SER A 82 -7.35 -42.84 21.25
N GLU A 83 -7.08 -43.50 20.12
CA GLU A 83 -5.73 -43.71 19.55
C GLU A 83 -5.42 -42.95 18.23
N THR A 84 -4.14 -43.02 17.81
CA THR A 84 -3.56 -42.83 16.46
C THR A 84 -3.17 -41.43 15.92
N GLY A 85 -1.90 -41.30 15.51
CA GLY A 85 -1.51 -40.67 14.23
C GLY A 85 -0.98 -39.21 14.23
N GLY A 86 0.34 -39.00 14.33
CA GLY A 86 0.96 -37.68 14.10
C GLY A 86 2.47 -37.75 13.73
N PRO A 87 3.02 -36.83 12.91
CA PRO A 87 4.31 -37.02 12.24
C PRO A 87 5.57 -36.61 13.04
N LYS A 88 6.68 -37.29 12.76
CA LYS A 88 8.02 -37.02 13.35
C LYS A 88 8.67 -35.76 12.77
N LYS A 89 9.20 -34.88 13.62
CA LYS A 89 10.07 -33.75 13.19
C LYS A 89 11.36 -34.28 12.54
N ARG A 90 11.74 -33.70 11.38
CA ARG A 90 13.03 -33.96 10.71
C ARG A 90 14.20 -33.60 11.65
N LYS A 91 15.06 -34.57 11.97
CA LYS A 91 16.42 -34.29 12.46
C LYS A 91 17.29 -33.82 11.29
N ARG A 92 18.28 -32.96 11.55
CA ARG A 92 19.39 -32.72 10.60
C ARG A 92 20.14 -34.04 10.39
N ALA A 93 20.65 -34.27 9.17
CA ALA A 93 21.49 -35.42 8.90
C ALA A 93 22.76 -35.39 9.78
N PRO A 94 23.25 -36.54 10.28
CA PRO A 94 24.52 -36.57 10.97
C PRO A 94 25.66 -36.20 10.01
N VAL A 95 26.63 -35.43 10.50
CA VAL A 95 27.88 -35.19 9.78
C VAL A 95 28.71 -36.47 9.82
N ASP A 96 29.31 -36.85 8.69
CA ASP A 96 30.21 -38.01 8.62
C ASP A 96 31.39 -37.84 9.61
N PRO A 97 31.58 -38.77 10.57
CA PRO A 97 32.69 -38.69 11.53
C PRO A 97 34.08 -38.76 10.89
N ASN A 98 34.20 -39.36 9.71
CA ASN A 98 35.45 -39.64 9.02
C ASN A 98 35.85 -38.54 8.01
N ALA A 99 34.97 -37.56 7.75
CA ALA A 99 35.28 -36.44 6.87
C ALA A 99 36.40 -35.56 7.46
N PRO A 100 37.48 -35.28 6.70
CA PRO A 100 38.57 -34.41 7.15
C PRO A 100 38.08 -33.03 7.61
N LYS A 101 38.66 -32.51 8.68
CA LYS A 101 38.30 -31.21 9.27
C LYS A 101 39.12 -30.09 8.61
N ARG A 102 38.44 -29.01 8.18
CA ARG A 102 39.09 -27.82 7.61
C ARG A 102 40.13 -27.25 8.57
N ALA A 103 41.27 -26.81 8.02
CA ALA A 103 42.32 -26.14 8.78
C ALA A 103 41.80 -24.88 9.48
N LEU A 104 42.22 -24.68 10.73
CA LEU A 104 41.92 -23.47 11.50
C LEU A 104 42.64 -22.25 10.91
N THR A 105 41.96 -21.11 10.82
CA THR A 105 42.53 -19.86 10.29
C THR A 105 43.72 -19.36 11.14
N PRO A 106 44.59 -18.48 10.62
CA PRO A 106 45.77 -17.99 11.36
C PRO A 106 45.47 -17.45 12.76
N TYR A 107 44.36 -16.72 12.93
CA TYR A 107 43.89 -16.24 14.23
C TYR A 107 43.49 -17.38 15.18
N PHE A 108 42.78 -18.40 14.71
CA PHE A 108 42.41 -19.53 15.56
C PHE A 108 43.60 -20.42 15.93
N LEU A 109 44.62 -20.53 15.06
CA LEU A 109 45.90 -21.16 15.40
C LEU A 109 46.64 -20.34 16.48
N TYR A 110 46.77 -19.02 16.31
CA TYR A 110 47.33 -18.13 17.32
C TYR A 110 46.61 -18.27 18.67
N MET A 111 45.28 -18.28 18.68
CA MET A 111 44.48 -18.48 19.90
C MET A 111 44.69 -19.87 20.50
N GLN A 112 44.73 -20.94 19.69
CA GLN A 112 44.99 -22.29 20.19
C GLN A 112 46.33 -22.40 20.92
N HIS A 113 47.37 -21.72 20.44
CA HIS A 113 48.72 -21.75 21.05
C HIS A 113 48.92 -20.76 22.20
N ASN A 114 48.20 -19.64 22.24
CA ASN A 114 48.43 -18.57 23.22
C ASN A 114 47.30 -18.35 24.24
N ARG A 115 46.11 -18.96 24.09
CA ARG A 115 44.98 -18.76 25.04
C ARG A 115 45.34 -19.07 26.49
N SER A 116 46.16 -20.09 26.75
CA SER A 116 46.64 -20.44 28.09
C SER A 116 47.58 -19.38 28.67
N LYS A 117 48.44 -18.76 27.85
CA LYS A 117 49.31 -17.64 28.26
C LYS A 117 48.49 -16.38 28.52
N ILE A 118 47.55 -16.06 27.63
CA ILE A 118 46.66 -14.90 27.78
C ILE A 118 45.78 -15.05 29.03
N ALA A 119 45.33 -16.26 29.37
CA ALA A 119 44.64 -16.53 30.63
C ALA A 119 45.55 -16.32 31.84
N ALA A 120 46.78 -16.86 31.82
CA ALA A 120 47.76 -16.65 32.91
C ALA A 120 48.12 -15.16 33.11
N ASP A 121 48.28 -14.40 32.03
CA ASP A 121 48.54 -12.95 32.07
C ASP A 121 47.36 -12.14 32.64
N LEU A 122 46.13 -12.68 32.57
CA LEU A 122 44.91 -12.05 33.08
C LEU A 122 44.53 -12.53 34.51
N GLY A 123 45.25 -13.52 35.06
CA GLY A 123 44.98 -14.11 36.37
C GLY A 123 44.06 -15.34 36.34
N GLU A 124 44.12 -16.17 37.39
CA GLU A 124 43.47 -17.50 37.42
C GLU A 124 41.93 -17.44 37.35
N ASP A 125 41.30 -16.33 37.73
CA ASP A 125 39.85 -16.09 37.65
C ASP A 125 39.36 -15.58 36.27
N ALA A 126 40.24 -15.41 35.28
CA ALA A 126 39.90 -14.81 33.99
C ALA A 126 38.88 -15.63 33.19
N ARG A 127 37.69 -15.05 32.91
CA ARG A 127 36.59 -15.79 32.28
C ARG A 127 36.92 -16.10 30.81
N PRO A 128 36.44 -17.23 30.24
CA PRO A 128 36.79 -17.65 28.88
C PRO A 128 36.47 -16.65 27.75
N LYS A 129 35.58 -15.67 27.99
CA LYS A 129 35.31 -14.54 27.09
C LYS A 129 36.40 -13.46 27.19
N ASP A 130 36.77 -13.03 28.39
CA ASP A 130 37.75 -11.94 28.59
C ASP A 130 39.11 -12.32 27.97
N VAL A 131 39.49 -13.60 28.08
CA VAL A 131 40.67 -14.19 27.42
C VAL A 131 40.57 -14.17 25.88
N ALA A 132 39.36 -14.29 25.33
CA ALA A 132 39.14 -14.24 23.88
C ALA A 132 39.12 -12.79 23.34
N ASP A 133 38.53 -11.86 24.09
CA ASP A 133 38.50 -10.44 23.76
C ASP A 133 39.93 -9.85 23.81
N GLU A 134 40.71 -10.14 24.85
CA GLU A 134 42.13 -9.76 24.95
C GLU A 134 42.99 -10.44 23.87
N GLY A 135 42.74 -11.73 23.57
CA GLY A 135 43.44 -12.41 22.48
C GLY A 135 43.15 -11.79 21.11
N THR A 136 41.94 -11.27 20.89
CA THR A 136 41.58 -10.50 19.68
C THR A 136 42.33 -9.17 19.63
N ARG A 137 42.37 -8.43 20.74
CA ARG A 137 43.13 -7.17 20.86
C ARG A 137 44.64 -7.37 20.61
N ARG A 138 45.22 -8.45 21.15
CA ARG A 138 46.64 -8.80 20.92
C ARG A 138 46.92 -9.23 19.48
N TRP A 139 46.00 -9.94 18.83
CA TRP A 139 46.12 -10.31 17.42
C TRP A 139 46.05 -9.10 16.48
N GLN A 140 45.12 -8.17 16.71
CA GLN A 140 44.99 -6.95 15.90
C GLN A 140 46.29 -6.14 15.92
N ASN A 141 46.82 -5.88 17.13
CA ASN A 141 48.03 -5.09 17.37
C ASN A 141 49.36 -5.84 17.12
N MET A 142 49.33 -7.08 16.65
CA MET A 142 50.54 -7.85 16.31
C MET A 142 51.14 -7.36 14.97
N GLU A 143 52.45 -7.23 14.87
CA GLU A 143 53.13 -6.87 13.61
C GLU A 143 52.95 -7.96 12.54
N ASP A 144 52.88 -7.58 11.26
CA ASP A 144 52.60 -8.54 10.18
C ASP A 144 53.69 -9.61 10.02
N ALA A 145 54.95 -9.28 10.29
CA ALA A 145 56.05 -10.25 10.34
C ALA A 145 55.83 -11.36 11.39
N GLN A 146 55.10 -11.07 12.48
CA GLN A 146 54.72 -12.05 13.50
C GLN A 146 53.44 -12.81 13.10
N LYS A 147 52.49 -12.15 12.40
CA LYS A 147 51.30 -12.79 11.79
C LYS A 147 51.69 -13.80 10.69
N GLU A 148 52.78 -13.58 9.95
CA GLU A 148 53.27 -14.49 8.89
C GLU A 148 53.55 -15.91 9.39
N ILE A 149 53.99 -16.09 10.64
CA ILE A 149 54.22 -17.42 11.23
C ILE A 149 52.92 -18.23 11.19
N TRP A 150 51.82 -17.62 11.61
CA TRP A 150 50.49 -18.23 11.66
C TRP A 150 49.86 -18.40 10.27
N LYS A 151 50.14 -17.49 9.32
CA LYS A 151 49.75 -17.64 7.91
C LYS A 151 50.45 -18.84 7.25
N LYS A 152 51.76 -19.03 7.50
CA LYS A 152 52.51 -20.20 7.00
C LYS A 152 52.05 -21.52 7.63
N MET A 153 51.77 -21.54 8.94
CA MET A 153 51.16 -22.71 9.59
C MET A 153 49.77 -23.03 9.04
N TYR A 154 48.94 -22.01 8.77
CA TYR A 154 47.64 -22.20 8.11
C TYR A 154 47.79 -22.78 6.70
N ALA A 155 48.69 -22.25 5.87
CA ALA A 155 48.93 -22.74 4.52
C ALA A 155 49.32 -24.23 4.51
N ALA A 156 50.30 -24.63 5.35
CA ALA A 156 50.72 -26.03 5.47
C ALA A 156 49.58 -26.95 5.95
N ASN A 157 48.78 -26.52 6.94
CA ASN A 157 47.62 -27.26 7.43
C ASN A 157 46.50 -27.35 6.37
N TYR A 158 46.31 -26.30 5.56
CA TYR A 158 45.32 -26.26 4.49
C TYR A 158 45.73 -27.14 3.30
N ASP A 159 47.02 -27.20 2.98
CA ASP A 159 47.57 -28.14 2.00
C ASP A 159 47.41 -29.59 2.46
N GLN A 160 47.65 -29.89 3.74
CA GLN A 160 47.38 -31.23 4.26
C GLN A 160 45.88 -31.56 4.22
N TYR A 161 45.01 -30.65 4.67
CA TYR A 161 43.56 -30.82 4.55
C TYR A 161 43.10 -31.08 3.10
N LYS A 162 43.71 -30.43 2.10
CA LYS A 162 43.42 -30.71 0.67
C LYS A 162 43.83 -32.13 0.27
N ARG A 163 44.98 -32.65 0.73
CA ARG A 163 45.42 -34.04 0.51
C ARG A 163 44.46 -35.03 1.19
N ASP A 164 44.15 -34.80 2.46
CA ASP A 164 43.26 -35.66 3.24
C ASP A 164 41.85 -35.70 2.63
N LEU A 165 41.33 -34.55 2.18
CA LEU A 165 40.04 -34.44 1.50
C LEU A 165 40.04 -35.12 0.12
N ALA A 166 41.15 -35.08 -0.61
CA ALA A 166 41.30 -35.83 -1.86
C ALA A 166 41.32 -37.34 -1.62
N ALA A 167 42.06 -37.82 -0.61
CA ALA A 167 42.08 -39.23 -0.22
C ALA A 167 40.70 -39.73 0.27
N TYR A 168 40.03 -38.94 1.11
CA TYR A 168 38.66 -39.22 1.56
C TYR A 168 37.65 -39.29 0.39
N LYS A 169 37.79 -38.41 -0.61
CA LYS A 169 36.96 -38.44 -1.83
C LYS A 169 37.30 -39.60 -2.78
N ALA A 170 38.55 -40.08 -2.78
CA ALA A 170 38.97 -41.20 -3.63
C ALA A 170 38.46 -42.56 -3.13
N GLY A 171 38.13 -42.66 -1.84
CA GLY A 171 37.68 -43.91 -1.22
C GLY A 171 38.82 -44.92 -1.00
N PRO A 172 38.54 -46.05 -0.33
CA PRO A 172 39.50 -47.12 -0.18
C PRO A 172 39.70 -47.84 -1.52
N LYS A 173 40.96 -47.93 -1.97
CA LYS A 173 41.32 -48.93 -2.99
C LYS A 173 41.21 -50.32 -2.37
N THR A 174 40.45 -51.20 -3.01
CA THR A 174 40.46 -52.64 -2.74
C THR A 174 41.31 -53.31 -3.81
N ASP A 175 42.36 -54.02 -3.40
CA ASP A 175 43.08 -54.93 -4.28
C ASP A 175 42.20 -56.16 -4.61
N GLU A 176 42.54 -56.88 -5.68
CA GLU A 176 41.67 -57.86 -6.33
C GLU A 176 41.59 -59.20 -5.58
N GLU A 177 40.40 -59.79 -5.50
CA GLU A 177 40.24 -61.25 -5.62
C GLU A 177 38.85 -61.61 -6.22
N HIS A 178 38.87 -62.38 -7.34
CA HIS A 178 37.74 -63.16 -7.89
C HIS A 178 37.37 -64.30 -6.92
N ASP A 179 36.26 -65.05 -6.95
CA ASP A 179 35.11 -65.31 -7.86
C ASP A 179 34.01 -66.00 -6.98
N PRO A 180 32.85 -66.54 -7.46
CA PRO A 180 32.21 -66.42 -8.78
C PRO A 180 30.70 -66.10 -8.78
N ALA A 181 30.24 -65.69 -9.97
CA ALA A 181 28.94 -65.96 -10.59
C ALA A 181 27.62 -65.71 -9.81
N ALA A 182 26.89 -64.67 -10.23
CA ALA A 182 25.46 -64.79 -10.56
C ALA A 182 24.96 -63.65 -11.48
N SER A 183 24.93 -63.90 -12.80
CA SER A 183 24.00 -63.20 -13.69
C SER A 183 23.60 -64.09 -14.87
N GLN A 184 22.30 -64.23 -15.09
CA GLN A 184 21.69 -64.80 -16.28
C GLN A 184 20.39 -64.06 -16.56
N LEU A 185 19.99 -64.06 -17.84
CA LEU A 185 18.97 -63.21 -18.49
C LEU A 185 19.54 -61.87 -19.01
N GLN A 186 19.52 -61.59 -20.31
CA GLN A 186 19.06 -62.45 -21.42
C GLN A 186 19.71 -62.02 -22.75
N GLN A 187 20.11 -62.99 -23.57
CA GLN A 187 20.50 -62.77 -24.96
C GLN A 187 19.41 -63.27 -25.90
N ASP A 188 19.22 -62.54 -27.00
CA ASP A 188 19.27 -63.14 -28.35
C ASP A 188 19.94 -62.11 -29.30
N PHE A 189 20.66 -62.65 -30.29
CA PHE A 189 21.38 -62.05 -31.44
C PHE A 189 20.97 -60.63 -31.94
N ALA A 190 21.82 -59.75 -32.49
CA ALA A 190 23.29 -59.66 -32.75
C ALA A 190 23.59 -58.22 -33.32
N GLY A 191 24.80 -57.72 -33.64
CA GLY A 191 26.21 -58.20 -33.60
C GLY A 191 27.11 -57.40 -34.60
N ALA A 192 28.39 -57.80 -34.75
CA ALA A 192 29.45 -57.26 -35.65
C ALA A 192 30.19 -55.95 -35.26
N GLU A 193 31.49 -55.90 -35.60
CA GLU A 193 32.55 -54.88 -35.33
C GLU A 193 33.01 -54.23 -36.68
N PRO A 194 34.12 -53.43 -36.86
CA PRO A 194 35.27 -53.08 -35.97
C PRO A 194 35.87 -51.63 -36.09
N GLU A 195 37.12 -51.45 -35.62
CA GLU A 195 38.13 -50.39 -35.92
C GLU A 195 37.91 -48.96 -35.31
N ALA A 196 38.93 -48.11 -35.00
CA ALA A 196 40.39 -48.23 -34.77
C ALA A 196 40.91 -46.94 -34.04
N GLU A 197 41.82 -47.00 -33.05
CA GLU A 197 43.28 -46.65 -33.05
C GLU A 197 43.72 -45.20 -32.66
N HIS A 198 44.84 -45.12 -31.90
CA HIS A 198 45.94 -44.12 -31.70
C HIS A 198 45.73 -42.57 -31.78
N GLU A 199 46.69 -41.68 -31.44
CA GLU A 199 47.70 -41.49 -30.34
C GLU A 199 48.45 -40.14 -30.63
N ASP A 200 49.61 -39.86 -30.01
CA ASP A 200 50.64 -38.83 -30.34
C ASP A 200 50.30 -37.31 -30.21
N SER A 201 51.24 -36.36 -29.98
CA SER A 201 52.64 -36.32 -29.46
C SER A 201 52.98 -34.86 -29.04
N ALA A 202 53.85 -34.50 -28.07
CA ALA A 202 55.34 -34.43 -28.07
C ALA A 202 55.96 -33.51 -29.16
N ASP A 203 57.10 -32.78 -29.06
CA ASP A 203 58.02 -32.25 -27.99
C ASP A 203 58.62 -30.89 -28.52
N GLU A 204 59.73 -30.20 -28.18
CA GLU A 204 61.06 -30.28 -27.47
C GLU A 204 61.36 -28.85 -26.88
N GLU A 205 62.03 -28.57 -25.74
CA GLU A 205 63.44 -28.72 -25.26
C GLU A 205 64.48 -27.59 -25.59
N SER A 206 65.57 -27.50 -24.80
CA SER A 206 66.77 -26.57 -24.84
C SER A 206 66.57 -25.08 -24.41
N THR A 207 67.34 -24.38 -23.53
CA THR A 207 68.77 -24.28 -23.07
C THR A 207 69.68 -23.38 -23.95
N ASP A 208 70.63 -22.53 -23.51
CA ASP A 208 71.39 -22.35 -22.24
C ASP A 208 72.07 -20.92 -22.13
N SER A 209 72.66 -20.55 -20.97
CA SER A 209 73.80 -19.59 -20.75
C SER A 209 73.60 -18.05 -21.00
N SER A 210 74.40 -17.08 -20.48
CA SER A 210 75.25 -16.91 -19.26
C SER A 210 75.72 -15.44 -19.04
N SER A 211 76.40 -15.16 -17.89
CA SER A 211 77.47 -14.15 -17.63
C SER A 211 77.25 -12.61 -17.63
N ASP A 212 77.40 -12.02 -16.41
CA ASP A 212 78.38 -11.00 -15.95
C ASP A 212 78.34 -9.46 -16.21
N GLU A 213 78.63 -8.76 -15.09
CA GLU A 213 79.33 -7.46 -14.85
C GLU A 213 78.74 -6.07 -15.20
N SER A 214 79.44 -5.04 -14.71
CA SER A 214 78.95 -3.74 -14.20
C SER A 214 79.40 -2.50 -14.99
N ASP A 215 78.71 -1.35 -14.83
CA ASP A 215 79.31 -0.10 -14.28
C ASP A 215 78.24 0.96 -13.89
N SER A 216 78.66 2.10 -13.30
CA SER A 216 77.87 3.30 -12.98
C SER A 216 78.38 4.55 -13.73
N PRO A 217 77.56 5.60 -13.96
CA PRO A 217 77.80 6.83 -13.18
C PRO A 217 76.58 7.75 -12.88
N SER A 218 76.70 8.52 -11.80
CA SER A 218 76.04 9.82 -11.53
C SER A 218 77.09 10.94 -11.78
N PRO A 219 76.79 12.26 -11.98
CA PRO A 219 75.84 13.14 -11.26
C PRO A 219 75.03 14.07 -12.26
N VAL A 220 74.47 15.28 -12.03
CA VAL A 220 74.64 16.41 -11.06
C VAL A 220 73.35 17.27 -10.95
N LYS A 221 72.86 17.58 -9.73
CA LYS A 221 72.57 18.97 -9.27
C LYS A 221 72.16 19.06 -7.79
N GLU A 222 72.73 20.04 -7.09
CA GLU A 222 72.56 20.30 -5.66
C GLU A 222 72.77 21.81 -5.40
N LYS A 223 72.05 22.41 -4.43
CA LYS A 223 72.60 23.28 -3.36
C LYS A 223 71.54 23.90 -2.43
N THR A 224 71.91 23.99 -1.16
CA THR A 224 71.22 24.58 0.02
C THR A 224 72.22 25.47 0.78
N PRO A 225 71.90 26.08 1.95
CA PRO A 225 70.71 26.80 2.44
C PRO A 225 71.10 28.29 2.77
N PRO A 226 70.38 29.09 3.62
CA PRO A 226 70.57 29.05 5.09
C PRO A 226 69.32 29.42 5.95
N ARG A 227 69.51 29.79 7.23
CA ARG A 227 68.52 29.78 8.36
C ARG A 227 68.00 31.16 8.84
N THR A 228 67.05 31.07 9.79
CA THR A 228 66.64 32.04 10.86
C THR A 228 65.43 32.94 10.52
N ASN A 229 64.69 33.54 11.47
CA ASN A 229 64.92 33.80 12.92
C ASN A 229 63.63 33.67 13.78
N ALA A 230 63.66 34.03 15.08
CA ALA A 230 62.54 33.79 16.03
C ALA A 230 62.29 34.92 17.06
N LYS A 231 61.01 35.10 17.47
CA LYS A 231 60.42 35.73 18.70
C LYS A 231 58.91 36.01 18.41
N ARG A 232 58.01 36.23 19.38
CA ARG A 232 58.10 36.66 20.79
C ARG A 232 57.07 35.92 21.69
N ARG A 233 56.99 36.25 22.99
CA ARG A 233 56.30 35.48 24.06
C ARG A 233 55.61 36.46 25.06
N ARG A 234 54.73 35.94 25.94
CA ARG A 234 54.15 36.54 27.18
C ARG A 234 52.97 37.53 27.01
N SER A 235 52.08 37.77 28.00
CA SER A 235 52.07 37.36 29.45
C SER A 235 50.68 37.46 30.13
N ASP A 236 50.44 36.57 31.12
CA ASP A 236 49.66 36.71 32.40
C ASP A 236 48.16 37.19 32.30
N VAL A 237 47.26 37.19 33.30
CA VAL A 237 47.15 36.87 34.76
C VAL A 237 45.74 36.22 34.97
N LYS A 238 45.35 35.29 35.88
CA LYS A 238 45.94 34.42 36.92
C LYS A 238 45.37 34.58 38.37
N THR A 239 44.29 33.81 38.68
CA THR A 239 43.86 33.24 39.99
C THR A 239 43.22 34.08 41.12
N LYS A 240 42.49 33.37 42.02
CA LYS A 240 41.87 33.73 43.32
C LYS A 240 40.48 34.39 43.26
N GLU A 241 39.53 34.17 44.20
CA GLU A 241 39.38 33.18 45.29
C GLU A 241 37.88 33.06 45.67
N ALA A 242 37.46 32.03 46.41
CA ALA A 242 36.07 31.87 46.86
C ALA A 242 35.96 31.22 48.26
N GLU A 243 35.15 31.81 49.15
CA GLU A 243 34.85 31.32 50.49
C GLU A 243 33.47 30.66 50.59
N THR A 244 33.32 29.78 51.58
CA THR A 244 32.05 29.12 52.02
C THR A 244 31.56 29.78 53.34
N PRO A 245 30.35 29.53 53.92
CA PRO A 245 29.42 28.41 53.65
C PRO A 245 27.88 28.66 53.77
N ALA A 246 27.13 27.59 53.46
CA ALA A 246 25.89 27.12 54.13
C ALA A 246 24.55 27.92 54.11
N LYS A 247 23.50 27.24 53.60
CA LYS A 247 22.33 26.81 54.40
C LYS A 247 21.51 25.71 53.71
N SER A 248 20.69 24.98 54.47
CA SER A 248 20.08 23.70 54.07
C SER A 248 18.72 23.84 53.37
N PRO A 249 18.38 22.97 52.39
CA PRO A 249 17.03 22.88 51.83
C PRO A 249 16.06 22.06 52.71
N VAL A 250 14.77 22.38 52.62
CA VAL A 250 13.69 21.72 53.38
C VAL A 250 13.03 20.61 52.55
N LYS A 251 12.64 19.49 53.19
CA LYS A 251 11.90 18.40 52.54
C LYS A 251 10.53 18.87 52.02
N ARG A 252 10.22 18.59 50.75
CA ARG A 252 8.86 18.42 50.23
C ARG A 252 8.77 17.14 49.39
N GLY A 253 7.56 16.62 49.21
CA GLY A 253 7.32 15.23 48.83
C GLY A 253 7.61 14.86 47.37
N ARG A 254 7.83 13.56 47.12
CA ARG A 254 7.82 12.98 45.77
C ARG A 254 6.46 13.18 45.11
N LYS A 255 6.45 13.63 43.85
CA LYS A 255 5.37 13.28 42.91
C LYS A 255 5.62 11.85 42.38
N ALA A 256 4.57 11.16 41.95
CA ALA A 256 4.70 9.92 41.20
C ALA A 256 5.12 10.20 39.74
N GLU A 257 5.75 9.22 39.11
CA GLU A 257 6.08 9.26 37.68
C GLU A 257 4.84 8.89 36.83
N PRO A 258 4.63 9.50 35.66
CA PRO A 258 3.51 9.18 34.78
C PRO A 258 3.74 7.88 33.99
N ALA A 259 2.63 7.28 33.55
CA ALA A 259 2.58 6.10 32.67
C ALA A 259 2.94 6.47 31.20
N PRO A 260 3.19 5.51 30.28
CA PRO A 260 3.84 5.78 28.98
C PRO A 260 3.00 6.63 28.01
N GLU A 261 3.68 7.45 27.22
CA GLU A 261 3.14 8.65 26.56
C GLU A 261 2.29 8.45 25.28
N THR A 262 1.81 7.24 24.98
CA THR A 262 1.14 6.96 23.69
C THR A 262 -0.26 7.55 23.56
N HIS A 263 -1.02 7.70 24.66
CA HIS A 263 -2.48 7.95 24.59
C HIS A 263 -2.90 9.43 24.49
N HIS A 264 -2.04 10.40 24.81
CA HIS A 264 -2.44 11.83 24.91
C HIS A 264 -1.86 12.75 23.82
N ARG A 265 -1.25 12.22 22.75
CA ARG A 265 -0.68 13.05 21.67
C ARG A 265 -1.70 14.00 21.00
N PRO A 266 -2.94 13.58 20.67
CA PRO A 266 -3.94 14.49 20.10
C PRO A 266 -4.26 15.66 21.04
N SER A 267 -4.46 15.39 22.33
CA SER A 267 -4.69 16.43 23.34
C SER A 267 -3.49 17.38 23.51
N ARG A 268 -2.25 16.89 23.30
CA ARG A 268 -1.05 17.75 23.31
C ARG A 268 -1.05 18.79 22.17
N ILE A 269 -1.56 18.48 20.98
CA ILE A 269 -1.64 19.42 19.85
C ILE A 269 -2.49 20.64 20.23
N PHE A 270 -3.68 20.40 20.81
CA PHE A 270 -4.54 21.48 21.32
C PHE A 270 -3.92 22.16 22.55
N GLY A 271 -3.28 21.41 23.46
CA GLY A 271 -2.56 21.95 24.61
C GLY A 271 -1.34 22.82 24.27
N THR A 272 -0.77 22.70 23.07
CA THR A 272 0.26 23.60 22.52
C THR A 272 -0.32 24.69 21.61
N ALA A 273 -1.63 24.93 21.69
CA ALA A 273 -2.37 25.91 20.88
C ALA A 273 -2.17 25.75 19.36
N SER A 274 -2.04 24.51 18.88
CA SER A 274 -1.90 24.21 17.45
C SER A 274 -3.26 23.82 16.87
N THR A 275 -3.60 24.29 15.67
CA THR A 275 -4.89 24.00 15.02
C THR A 275 -4.99 22.53 14.62
N GLY A 276 -6.09 21.89 15.02
CA GLY A 276 -6.33 20.46 14.84
C GLY A 276 -6.68 20.08 13.41
N THR A 277 -5.93 19.13 12.86
CA THR A 277 -6.29 18.39 11.64
C THR A 277 -7.48 17.46 11.91
N TRP A 278 -8.08 16.86 10.87
CA TRP A 278 -9.13 15.84 11.04
C TRP A 278 -8.61 14.67 11.88
N SER A 279 -7.40 14.23 11.51
CA SER A 279 -6.61 13.18 12.13
C SER A 279 -6.19 13.46 13.59
N ALA A 280 -6.26 14.71 14.08
CA ALA A 280 -6.05 15.08 15.47
C ALA A 280 -7.37 15.29 16.24
N ALA A 281 -8.35 15.96 15.62
CA ALA A 281 -9.62 16.32 16.27
C ALA A 281 -10.49 15.10 16.63
N GLN A 282 -10.54 14.09 15.76
CA GLN A 282 -11.33 12.87 15.95
C GLN A 282 -10.76 11.97 17.07
N PRO A 283 -9.45 11.62 17.09
CA PRO A 283 -8.84 10.91 18.21
C PRO A 283 -8.87 11.68 19.54
N CYS A 284 -8.78 13.01 19.51
CA CYS A 284 -8.89 13.82 20.73
C CYS A 284 -10.29 13.68 21.35
N ARG A 285 -11.36 13.99 20.61
CA ARG A 285 -12.73 13.91 21.13
C ARG A 285 -13.14 12.50 21.53
N SER A 286 -12.78 11.48 20.77
CA SER A 286 -13.13 10.09 21.12
C SER A 286 -12.46 9.65 22.42
N GLY A 287 -11.21 10.02 22.65
CA GLY A 287 -10.54 9.86 23.94
C GLY A 287 -11.27 10.57 25.09
N MET A 288 -11.61 11.85 24.94
CA MET A 288 -12.32 12.62 25.97
C MET A 288 -13.73 12.06 26.25
N LEU A 289 -14.44 11.57 25.23
CA LEU A 289 -15.74 10.91 25.41
C LEU A 289 -15.59 9.58 26.17
N HIS A 290 -14.55 8.77 25.91
CA HIS A 290 -14.32 7.55 26.69
C HIS A 290 -14.04 7.84 28.18
N GLU A 291 -13.28 8.90 28.52
CA GLU A 291 -13.09 9.32 29.91
C GLU A 291 -14.41 9.76 30.57
N LEU A 292 -15.23 10.57 29.88
CA LEU A 292 -16.53 11.01 30.40
C LEU A 292 -17.56 9.87 30.53
N ILE A 293 -17.47 8.82 29.69
CA ILE A 293 -18.23 7.58 29.89
C ILE A 293 -17.71 6.85 31.15
N ARG A 294 -16.39 6.78 31.31
CA ARG A 294 -15.72 6.09 32.42
C ARG A 294 -16.04 6.71 33.78
N ASP A 295 -16.28 8.02 33.87
CA ASP A 295 -16.76 8.68 35.09
C ASP A 295 -18.14 8.18 35.55
N GLY A 296 -18.98 7.69 34.64
CA GLY A 296 -20.32 7.19 34.94
C GLY A 296 -21.34 8.25 35.39
N GLN A 297 -21.02 9.54 35.24
CA GLN A 297 -21.88 10.66 35.65
C GLN A 297 -22.86 11.12 34.56
N TYR A 298 -22.61 10.76 33.30
CA TYR A 298 -23.34 11.25 32.13
C TYR A 298 -24.10 10.12 31.43
N SER A 299 -25.28 10.45 30.88
CA SER A 299 -26.00 9.56 29.96
C SER A 299 -25.48 9.69 28.52
N VAL A 300 -25.86 8.76 27.65
CA VAL A 300 -25.60 8.86 26.20
C VAL A 300 -26.07 10.20 25.64
N ALA A 301 -27.26 10.69 26.02
CA ALA A 301 -27.82 11.94 25.51
C ALA A 301 -27.05 13.19 25.96
N ASP A 302 -26.49 13.15 27.18
CA ASP A 302 -25.61 14.22 27.68
C ASP A 302 -24.31 14.25 26.86
N LEU A 303 -23.71 13.09 26.60
CA LEU A 303 -22.46 12.98 25.84
C LEU A 303 -22.63 13.29 24.35
N MET A 304 -23.77 12.96 23.74
CA MET A 304 -24.15 13.42 22.40
C MET A 304 -24.23 14.95 22.28
N SER A 305 -24.45 15.64 23.41
CA SER A 305 -24.52 17.11 23.49
C SER A 305 -23.15 17.72 23.85
N ILE A 306 -22.49 17.21 24.89
CA ILE A 306 -21.15 17.62 25.36
C ILE A 306 -20.10 17.41 24.27
N GLY A 307 -20.16 16.30 23.53
CA GLY A 307 -19.22 16.00 22.46
C GLY A 307 -19.20 17.04 21.33
N LYS A 308 -20.25 17.86 21.19
CA LYS A 308 -20.29 18.99 20.24
C LYS A 308 -19.56 20.21 20.79
N THR A 309 -19.62 20.47 22.09
CA THR A 309 -19.04 21.70 22.68
C THR A 309 -17.52 21.66 22.77
N MET A 310 -16.86 20.51 22.65
CA MET A 310 -15.41 20.37 22.91
C MET A 310 -14.52 21.27 22.03
N LEU A 311 -14.66 21.24 20.71
CA LEU A 311 -13.85 22.06 19.79
C LEU A 311 -14.76 22.83 18.82
N GLY A 312 -14.49 24.13 18.65
CA GLY A 312 -15.13 24.97 17.63
C GLY A 312 -14.24 25.19 16.39
N ARG A 313 -14.74 25.94 15.39
CA ARG A 313 -14.06 26.21 14.11
C ARG A 313 -12.65 26.81 14.27
N ARG A 314 -12.41 27.67 15.27
CA ARG A 314 -11.08 28.26 15.56
C ARG A 314 -9.99 27.23 15.86
N HIS A 315 -10.41 26.07 16.37
CA HIS A 315 -9.52 25.05 16.92
C HIS A 315 -9.08 24.04 15.87
N VAL A 316 -9.61 24.08 14.66
CA VAL A 316 -9.38 23.06 13.62
C VAL A 316 -9.12 23.68 12.25
N LEU A 317 -8.54 22.90 11.34
CA LEU A 317 -8.48 23.29 9.93
C LEU A 317 -9.90 23.33 9.32
N PRO A 318 -10.19 24.24 8.37
CA PRO A 318 -11.52 24.37 7.76
C PRO A 318 -12.07 23.07 7.15
N SER A 319 -11.17 22.24 6.59
CA SER A 319 -11.46 20.92 6.03
C SER A 319 -12.10 19.93 7.01
N VAL A 320 -11.92 20.11 8.32
CA VAL A 320 -12.51 19.25 9.36
C VAL A 320 -14.02 19.38 9.41
N LEU A 321 -14.60 20.53 9.03
CA LEU A 321 -16.06 20.73 9.02
C LEU A 321 -16.77 19.81 8.01
N ALA A 322 -16.12 19.50 6.88
CA ALA A 322 -16.67 18.63 5.84
C ALA A 322 -16.27 17.16 6.00
N THR A 323 -15.16 16.85 6.68
CA THR A 323 -14.68 15.46 6.88
C THR A 323 -15.15 14.84 8.19
N LEU A 324 -15.35 15.63 9.25
CA LEU A 324 -15.84 15.15 10.56
C LEU A 324 -17.31 15.58 10.78
N VAL A 325 -18.20 15.07 9.93
CA VAL A 325 -19.66 15.33 10.04
C VAL A 325 -20.32 14.55 11.17
N GLU A 326 -19.72 13.46 11.63
CA GLU A 326 -20.20 12.61 12.71
C GLU A 326 -19.00 11.94 13.41
N LEU A 327 -19.13 11.67 14.71
CA LEU A 327 -18.18 10.91 15.52
C LEU A 327 -18.94 9.85 16.33
N GLN A 328 -18.45 8.61 16.35
CA GLN A 328 -19.10 7.50 17.04
C GLN A 328 -18.13 6.81 18.00
N VAL A 329 -18.55 6.60 19.26
CA VAL A 329 -17.77 5.87 20.27
C VAL A 329 -18.65 4.89 21.04
N GLU A 330 -18.09 3.75 21.45
CA GLU A 330 -18.72 2.82 22.40
C GLU A 330 -17.85 2.68 23.65
N GLY A 331 -18.47 2.86 24.82
CA GLY A 331 -17.78 2.77 26.10
C GLY A 331 -18.64 2.09 27.15
N THR A 332 -18.02 1.56 28.20
CA THR A 332 -18.70 0.89 29.31
C THR A 332 -19.22 1.91 30.32
N PHE A 333 -20.50 2.26 30.21
CA PHE A 333 -21.25 2.97 31.25
C PHE A 333 -21.51 2.04 32.44
N VAL A 334 -21.98 2.60 33.56
CA VAL A 334 -22.41 1.85 34.76
C VAL A 334 -23.49 0.79 34.43
N SER A 335 -24.26 1.00 33.37
CA SER A 335 -25.32 0.11 32.87
C SER A 335 -24.91 -0.80 31.71
N GLY A 336 -23.61 -0.91 31.38
CA GLY A 336 -23.08 -1.69 30.24
C GLY A 336 -22.55 -0.83 29.08
N THR A 337 -22.24 -1.46 27.95
CA THR A 337 -21.73 -0.76 26.76
C THR A 337 -22.85 -0.11 25.96
N TYR A 338 -22.68 1.16 25.57
CA TYR A 338 -23.61 1.88 24.70
C TYR A 338 -22.87 2.78 23.70
N LEU A 339 -23.48 2.95 22.53
CA LEU A 339 -23.06 3.86 21.46
C LEU A 339 -23.41 5.32 21.81
N VAL A 340 -22.43 6.21 21.64
CA VAL A 340 -22.62 7.67 21.62
C VAL A 340 -22.29 8.18 20.22
N THR A 341 -23.26 8.85 19.58
CA THR A 341 -23.10 9.44 18.24
C THR A 341 -23.20 10.96 18.29
N VAL A 342 -22.09 11.64 18.01
CA VAL A 342 -22.01 13.10 18.00
C VAL A 342 -22.14 13.61 16.57
N HIS A 343 -23.37 13.91 16.14
CA HIS A 343 -23.63 14.53 14.83
C HIS A 343 -23.18 16.00 14.82
N HIS A 344 -22.46 16.43 13.78
CA HIS A 344 -21.86 17.75 13.62
C HIS A 344 -21.06 18.21 14.86
N PRO A 345 -19.94 17.53 15.18
CA PRO A 345 -19.12 17.85 16.35
C PRO A 345 -18.48 19.26 16.27
N ILE A 346 -18.19 19.78 15.07
CA ILE A 346 -17.85 21.21 14.88
C ILE A 346 -19.17 21.97 14.64
N SER A 347 -19.74 22.57 15.69
CA SER A 347 -21.03 23.28 15.63
C SER A 347 -21.00 24.76 16.06
N SER A 348 -19.83 25.27 16.45
CA SER A 348 -19.61 26.63 16.96
C SER A 348 -18.24 27.14 16.54
N ASP A 349 -17.99 28.45 16.63
CA ASP A 349 -16.65 29.03 16.42
C ASP A 349 -15.71 28.73 17.58
N GLU A 350 -16.21 28.94 18.80
CA GLU A 350 -15.52 28.69 20.06
C GLU A 350 -15.76 27.27 20.58
N GLY A 351 -14.85 26.76 21.40
CA GLY A 351 -14.92 25.42 22.01
C GLY A 351 -14.65 25.45 23.52
N ASP A 352 -15.20 24.48 24.23
CA ASP A 352 -14.93 24.22 25.63
C ASP A 352 -13.63 23.40 25.75
N LEU A 353 -12.50 24.12 25.75
CA LEU A 353 -11.17 23.51 25.83
C LEU A 353 -10.87 22.84 27.18
N GLU A 354 -11.57 23.19 28.26
CA GLU A 354 -11.48 22.46 29.52
C GLU A 354 -12.08 21.05 29.37
N ARG A 355 -13.18 20.90 28.63
CA ARG A 355 -13.72 19.59 28.24
C ARG A 355 -12.91 18.88 27.16
N ALA A 356 -12.29 19.59 26.23
CA ALA A 356 -11.43 19.00 25.19
C ALA A 356 -10.07 18.50 25.72
N LEU A 357 -9.69 18.90 26.94
CA LEU A 357 -8.49 18.48 27.66
C LEU A 357 -8.83 17.75 28.98
N TYR A 358 -10.07 17.30 29.14
CA TYR A 358 -10.54 16.62 30.34
C TYR A 358 -9.72 15.36 30.64
N GLY A 359 -9.33 15.16 31.91
CA GLY A 359 -8.50 14.03 32.34
C GLY A 359 -7.06 14.03 31.81
N SER A 360 -6.67 14.91 30.88
CA SER A 360 -5.32 14.89 30.27
C SER A 360 -4.24 15.55 31.14
N PHE A 361 -4.65 16.30 32.19
CA PHE A 361 -3.80 17.11 33.06
C PHE A 361 -2.91 18.15 32.34
N LEU A 362 -3.23 18.47 31.09
CA LEU A 362 -2.57 19.55 30.34
C LEU A 362 -3.13 20.91 30.78
N PRO A 363 -2.33 22.00 30.73
CA PRO A 363 -2.87 23.34 30.89
C PRO A 363 -3.81 23.67 29.73
N VAL A 364 -4.96 24.28 30.03
CA VAL A 364 -5.83 24.86 29.01
C VAL A 364 -5.14 26.11 28.44
N PRO A 365 -4.94 26.22 27.11
CA PRO A 365 -4.34 27.39 26.50
C PRO A 365 -5.28 28.61 26.57
N ALA A 366 -4.73 29.80 26.41
CA ALA A 366 -5.52 31.02 26.26
C ALA A 366 -6.24 31.03 24.89
N ALA A 367 -7.48 31.53 24.84
CA ALA A 367 -8.29 31.52 23.62
C ALA A 367 -7.66 32.35 22.48
N GLU A 368 -6.94 33.43 22.85
CA GLU A 368 -6.20 34.31 21.95
C GLU A 368 -5.03 33.62 21.23
N ALA A 369 -4.66 32.39 21.64
CA ALA A 369 -3.67 31.59 20.95
C ALA A 369 -4.22 30.88 19.69
N PHE A 370 -5.55 30.84 19.52
CA PHE A 370 -6.19 30.39 18.27
C PHE A 370 -6.75 31.60 17.50
N PRO A 371 -6.48 31.73 16.19
CA PRO A 371 -7.02 32.84 15.39
C PRO A 371 -8.55 32.78 15.31
N ASP A 372 -9.18 33.92 15.02
CA ASP A 372 -10.59 33.95 14.62
C ASP A 372 -10.76 33.25 13.25
N PRO A 373 -11.91 32.60 12.99
CA PRO A 373 -12.09 31.80 11.78
C PRO A 373 -12.57 32.69 10.63
N ASP A 374 -11.80 32.76 9.53
CA ASP A 374 -12.22 33.50 8.34
C ASP A 374 -13.42 32.81 7.66
N PRO A 375 -14.60 33.45 7.52
CA PRO A 375 -15.75 32.87 6.86
C PRO A 375 -15.48 32.41 5.42
N GLU A 376 -14.56 33.07 4.70
CA GLU A 376 -14.20 32.72 3.32
C GLU A 376 -13.51 31.36 3.21
N ASP A 377 -12.95 30.80 4.29
CA ASP A 377 -12.35 29.46 4.29
C ASP A 377 -13.35 28.32 4.50
N PHE A 378 -14.57 28.63 4.95
CA PHE A 378 -15.64 27.66 5.18
C PHE A 378 -16.67 27.61 4.04
N VAL A 379 -16.41 28.26 2.91
CA VAL A 379 -17.31 28.21 1.74
C VAL A 379 -17.37 26.79 1.16
N PRO A 380 -18.56 26.30 0.73
CA PRO A 380 -18.74 24.91 0.30
C PRO A 380 -17.77 24.48 -0.81
N GLU A 381 -17.44 25.37 -1.73
CA GLU A 381 -16.55 25.12 -2.86
C GLU A 381 -15.07 24.90 -2.45
N LYS A 382 -14.62 25.44 -1.31
CA LYS A 382 -13.28 25.17 -0.74
C LYS A 382 -13.21 23.84 0.02
N MET A 383 -14.34 23.19 0.31
CA MET A 383 -14.36 21.96 1.10
C MET A 383 -13.73 20.78 0.34
N PRO A 384 -13.11 19.81 1.06
CA PRO A 384 -12.61 18.60 0.43
C PRO A 384 -13.75 17.77 -0.16
N GLY A 385 -13.62 17.34 -1.41
CA GLY A 385 -14.65 16.54 -2.07
C GLY A 385 -15.93 17.30 -2.45
N ALA A 386 -15.89 18.64 -2.46
CA ALA A 386 -17.02 19.49 -2.78
C ALA A 386 -17.68 19.12 -4.13
N VAL A 387 -19.01 19.14 -4.17
CA VAL A 387 -19.80 18.91 -5.39
C VAL A 387 -20.48 20.20 -5.79
N ILE A 388 -20.35 20.61 -7.05
CA ILE A 388 -21.07 21.74 -7.64
C ILE A 388 -22.05 21.18 -8.70
N PRO A 389 -23.35 21.05 -8.36
CA PRO A 389 -24.37 20.66 -9.33
C PRO A 389 -24.63 21.77 -10.36
N VAL A 390 -25.12 21.41 -11.55
CA VAL A 390 -25.54 22.40 -12.56
C VAL A 390 -26.67 23.27 -12.01
N ARG A 391 -26.44 24.58 -11.94
CA ARG A 391 -27.34 25.57 -11.32
C ARG A 391 -28.72 25.58 -11.98
N HIS A 392 -29.77 25.60 -11.15
CA HIS A 392 -31.19 25.66 -11.55
C HIS A 392 -31.69 24.52 -12.45
N ALA A 393 -30.88 23.46 -12.65
CA ALA A 393 -31.32 22.26 -13.36
C ALA A 393 -32.13 21.34 -12.42
N ARG A 394 -33.12 20.65 -13.00
CA ARG A 394 -33.92 19.62 -12.33
C ARG A 394 -33.81 18.31 -13.10
N VAL A 395 -33.77 17.20 -12.39
CA VAL A 395 -33.75 15.86 -12.98
C VAL A 395 -35.20 15.38 -13.10
N GLU A 396 -35.67 15.09 -14.31
CA GLU A 396 -36.94 14.39 -14.53
C GLU A 396 -36.74 12.89 -14.30
N LEU A 397 -37.57 12.31 -13.43
CA LEU A 397 -37.55 10.86 -13.17
C LEU A 397 -38.58 10.16 -14.06
N ASN A 398 -38.29 8.93 -14.46
CA ASN A 398 -39.17 8.07 -15.26
C ASN A 398 -39.72 8.77 -16.53
N PRO A 399 -38.86 9.42 -17.35
CA PRO A 399 -39.32 10.17 -18.53
C PRO A 399 -40.08 9.27 -19.51
N GLY A 400 -41.08 9.84 -20.19
CA GLY A 400 -41.89 9.14 -21.20
C GLY A 400 -42.86 8.05 -20.67
N ARG A 401 -42.73 7.57 -19.43
CA ARG A 401 -43.61 6.53 -18.87
C ARG A 401 -45.02 7.06 -18.54
N ARG A 402 -46.03 6.19 -18.73
CA ARG A 402 -47.45 6.50 -18.40
C ARG A 402 -47.62 6.71 -16.90
N ARG A 403 -48.51 7.64 -16.54
CA ARG A 403 -48.76 8.06 -15.15
C ARG A 403 -50.23 8.18 -14.84
N ILE A 404 -50.57 7.92 -13.58
CA ILE A 404 -51.92 8.08 -13.03
C ILE A 404 -51.85 8.69 -11.62
N LYS A 405 -52.95 9.27 -11.16
CA LYS A 405 -53.16 9.56 -9.74
C LYS A 405 -54.26 8.66 -9.19
N LEU A 406 -54.05 8.12 -7.99
CA LEU A 406 -55.02 7.32 -7.25
C LEU A 406 -55.17 7.85 -5.82
N LYS A 407 -56.40 7.83 -5.30
CA LYS A 407 -56.67 8.10 -3.88
C LYS A 407 -56.53 6.82 -3.07
N VAL A 408 -55.64 6.83 -2.08
CA VAL A 408 -55.29 5.66 -1.25
C VAL A 408 -55.59 5.95 0.21
N MET A 409 -56.45 5.14 0.82
CA MET A 409 -56.85 5.23 2.23
C MET A 409 -56.33 4.02 3.03
N SER A 410 -55.67 4.26 4.14
CA SER A 410 -55.34 3.22 5.13
C SER A 410 -56.53 2.96 6.04
N LYS A 411 -56.97 1.70 6.16
CA LYS A 411 -57.81 1.22 7.26
C LYS A 411 -57.07 0.31 8.24
N GLY A 412 -55.75 0.25 8.13
CA GLY A 412 -54.91 -0.47 9.07
C GLY A 412 -54.93 0.17 10.45
N ASP A 413 -54.82 -0.67 11.47
CA ASP A 413 -54.55 -0.31 12.88
C ASP A 413 -53.07 0.06 13.13
N ARG A 414 -52.21 -0.12 12.12
CA ARG A 414 -50.77 0.13 12.14
C ARG A 414 -50.34 0.94 10.91
N PRO A 415 -49.22 1.68 10.99
CA PRO A 415 -48.65 2.38 9.84
C PRO A 415 -48.25 1.43 8.72
N ILE A 416 -48.46 1.86 7.47
CA ILE A 416 -48.09 1.13 6.25
C ILE A 416 -47.18 2.03 5.42
N GLN A 417 -46.04 1.50 4.95
CA GLN A 417 -45.04 2.29 4.22
C GLN A 417 -44.63 1.54 2.95
N VAL A 418 -44.76 2.20 1.80
CA VAL A 418 -44.61 1.60 0.46
C VAL A 418 -43.41 2.22 -0.24
N GLY A 419 -42.42 1.40 -0.58
CA GLY A 419 -41.21 1.80 -1.29
C GLY A 419 -41.45 2.13 -2.77
N SER A 420 -40.62 3.01 -3.32
CA SER A 420 -40.70 3.55 -4.70
C SER A 420 -40.96 2.48 -5.77
N HIS A 421 -40.22 1.38 -5.69
CA HIS A 421 -40.23 0.28 -6.67
C HIS A 421 -41.20 -0.86 -6.35
N TYR A 422 -42.00 -0.77 -5.30
CA TYR A 422 -42.95 -1.84 -4.96
C TYR A 422 -44.15 -1.85 -5.92
N HIS A 423 -44.50 -3.03 -6.43
CA HIS A 423 -45.66 -3.26 -7.30
C HIS A 423 -46.95 -2.80 -6.60
N PHE A 424 -47.56 -1.70 -7.05
CA PHE A 424 -48.53 -1.00 -6.20
C PHE A 424 -49.81 -1.83 -5.96
N ILE A 425 -50.19 -2.66 -6.93
CA ILE A 425 -51.31 -3.61 -6.82
C ILE A 425 -51.10 -4.67 -5.71
N GLU A 426 -49.85 -5.05 -5.41
CA GLU A 426 -49.51 -6.06 -4.39
C GLU A 426 -49.48 -5.49 -2.96
N THR A 427 -49.69 -4.16 -2.78
CA THR A 427 -49.53 -3.51 -1.46
C THR A 427 -50.54 -3.99 -0.42
N ASN A 428 -50.22 -3.77 0.86
CA ASN A 428 -50.94 -4.30 2.03
C ASN A 428 -52.50 -4.33 1.86
N PRO A 429 -53.18 -5.44 2.25
CA PRO A 429 -54.64 -5.58 2.14
C PRO A 429 -55.47 -4.42 2.68
N GLN A 430 -54.99 -3.73 3.73
CA GLN A 430 -55.67 -2.64 4.43
C GLN A 430 -55.57 -1.28 3.73
N LEU A 431 -54.85 -1.19 2.60
CA LEU A 431 -54.89 -0.02 1.72
C LEU A 431 -56.06 -0.13 0.73
N HIS A 432 -57.05 0.74 0.89
CA HIS A 432 -58.21 0.90 0.03
C HIS A 432 -57.92 1.86 -1.13
N PHE A 433 -57.93 1.35 -2.35
CA PHE A 433 -57.78 2.11 -3.60
C PHE A 433 -58.19 1.26 -4.83
N ASP A 434 -58.07 1.84 -6.02
CA ASP A 434 -58.35 1.15 -7.27
C ASP A 434 -57.20 0.21 -7.70
N ARG A 435 -57.27 -1.03 -7.20
CA ARG A 435 -56.38 -2.14 -7.58
C ARG A 435 -56.29 -2.37 -9.10
N VAL A 436 -57.39 -2.21 -9.86
CA VAL A 436 -57.39 -2.40 -11.34
C VAL A 436 -56.50 -1.35 -11.98
N ARG A 437 -56.70 -0.08 -11.64
CA ARG A 437 -55.92 1.03 -12.19
C ARG A 437 -54.45 0.99 -11.78
N SER A 438 -54.11 0.39 -10.64
CA SER A 438 -52.71 0.20 -10.20
C SER A 438 -51.94 -0.96 -10.87
N TYR A 439 -52.60 -1.77 -11.71
CA TYR A 439 -51.97 -2.95 -12.30
C TYR A 439 -50.85 -2.57 -13.29
N GLY A 440 -49.62 -3.00 -13.02
CA GLY A 440 -48.43 -2.60 -13.78
C GLY A 440 -47.82 -1.25 -13.38
N PHE A 441 -48.21 -0.68 -12.23
CA PHE A 441 -47.70 0.61 -11.75
C PHE A 441 -46.93 0.49 -10.43
N ARG A 442 -45.99 1.41 -10.22
CA ARG A 442 -45.25 1.68 -8.97
C ARG A 442 -45.35 3.17 -8.60
N LEU A 443 -44.78 3.61 -7.47
CA LEU A 443 -44.81 5.02 -7.06
C LEU A 443 -43.91 5.88 -7.99
N ASP A 444 -44.38 7.07 -8.38
CA ASP A 444 -43.58 8.08 -9.11
C ASP A 444 -42.89 9.01 -8.11
N ILE A 445 -41.88 8.48 -7.43
CA ILE A 445 -41.05 9.14 -6.40
C ILE A 445 -39.57 8.72 -6.61
N PRO A 446 -38.58 9.43 -6.03
CA PRO A 446 -37.18 9.05 -6.17
C PRO A 446 -36.88 7.62 -5.75
N ALA A 447 -35.96 6.96 -6.46
CA ALA A 447 -35.51 5.61 -6.11
C ALA A 447 -35.02 5.55 -4.65
N GLY A 448 -35.15 4.37 -4.04
CA GLY A 448 -34.89 4.21 -2.61
C GLY A 448 -35.90 4.83 -1.63
N THR A 449 -36.72 5.82 -2.02
CA THR A 449 -37.68 6.48 -1.10
C THR A 449 -38.99 5.70 -0.93
N SER A 450 -39.89 6.18 -0.05
CA SER A 450 -41.17 5.54 0.25
C SER A 450 -42.26 6.54 0.64
N ILE A 451 -43.53 6.21 0.41
CA ILE A 451 -44.68 6.94 0.99
C ILE A 451 -45.22 6.16 2.19
N ARG A 452 -45.42 6.89 3.29
CA ARG A 452 -45.97 6.38 4.54
C ARG A 452 -47.43 6.80 4.71
N PHE A 453 -48.25 5.87 5.18
CA PHE A 453 -49.66 6.02 5.55
C PHE A 453 -49.84 5.65 7.02
N GLU A 454 -50.36 6.56 7.83
CA GLU A 454 -50.73 6.27 9.21
C GLU A 454 -52.12 5.57 9.29
N PRO A 455 -52.54 5.02 10.45
CA PRO A 455 -53.91 4.52 10.64
C PRO A 455 -54.98 5.57 10.29
N GLY A 456 -55.90 5.24 9.39
CA GLY A 456 -56.97 6.15 8.92
C GLY A 456 -56.53 7.20 7.88
N ASP A 457 -55.24 7.31 7.59
CA ASP A 457 -54.66 8.29 6.67
C ASP A 457 -55.17 8.11 5.24
N THR A 458 -55.29 9.20 4.47
CA THR A 458 -55.78 9.19 3.09
C THR A 458 -55.00 10.17 2.24
N LYS A 459 -54.23 9.65 1.28
CA LYS A 459 -53.33 10.42 0.41
C LYS A 459 -53.60 10.11 -1.06
N THR A 460 -53.55 11.13 -1.89
CA THR A 460 -53.50 10.95 -3.36
C THR A 460 -52.06 10.78 -3.78
N VAL A 461 -51.73 9.63 -4.36
CA VAL A 461 -50.37 9.32 -4.86
C VAL A 461 -50.31 9.38 -6.37
N THR A 462 -49.18 9.82 -6.93
CA THR A 462 -48.85 9.63 -8.35
C THR A 462 -48.18 8.27 -8.50
N LEU A 463 -48.67 7.47 -9.45
CA LEU A 463 -48.05 6.23 -9.87
C LEU A 463 -47.51 6.36 -11.30
N VAL A 464 -46.44 5.62 -11.59
CA VAL A 464 -45.82 5.49 -12.92
C VAL A 464 -45.76 4.02 -13.31
N GLU A 465 -45.92 3.74 -14.60
CA GLU A 465 -45.84 2.38 -15.15
C GLU A 465 -44.43 1.78 -14.95
N ILE A 466 -44.35 0.46 -14.77
CA ILE A 466 -43.06 -0.25 -14.72
C ILE A 466 -42.40 -0.31 -16.11
N GLY A 467 -41.06 -0.29 -16.14
CA GLY A 467 -40.27 -0.40 -17.37
C GLY A 467 -40.02 -1.85 -17.79
N GLY A 468 -39.10 -2.03 -18.74
CA GLY A 468 -38.56 -3.32 -19.15
C GLY A 468 -39.63 -4.26 -19.72
N ASN A 469 -39.52 -5.55 -19.41
CA ASN A 469 -40.44 -6.60 -19.87
C ASN A 469 -41.87 -6.48 -19.31
N ARG A 470 -42.10 -5.58 -18.33
CA ARG A 470 -43.36 -5.39 -17.59
C ARG A 470 -43.91 -6.69 -17.00
N ILE A 471 -43.08 -7.39 -16.21
CA ILE A 471 -43.43 -8.65 -15.53
C ILE A 471 -43.45 -8.43 -14.02
N ILE A 472 -44.61 -8.61 -13.41
CA ILE A 472 -44.78 -8.52 -11.95
C ILE A 472 -44.32 -9.83 -11.31
N ARG A 473 -43.48 -9.73 -10.27
CA ARG A 473 -43.02 -10.83 -9.41
C ARG A 473 -42.85 -10.33 -7.98
N GLY A 474 -42.75 -11.23 -7.01
CA GLY A 474 -42.61 -10.87 -5.59
C GLY A 474 -43.93 -10.40 -4.96
N GLY A 475 -43.84 -9.55 -3.94
CA GLY A 475 -45.01 -9.02 -3.25
C GLY A 475 -45.85 -10.09 -2.55
N ASN A 476 -47.17 -10.09 -2.73
CA ASN A 476 -48.06 -11.12 -2.21
C ASN A 476 -48.36 -12.23 -3.25
N TRP A 477 -47.70 -12.20 -4.42
CA TRP A 477 -47.78 -13.21 -5.48
C TRP A 477 -49.18 -13.36 -6.15
N LEU A 478 -50.02 -12.32 -6.10
CA LEU A 478 -51.42 -12.38 -6.58
C LEU A 478 -51.60 -11.81 -8.00
N ALA A 479 -50.72 -10.90 -8.43
CA ALA A 479 -50.75 -10.23 -9.73
C ALA A 479 -49.62 -10.67 -10.69
N ASN A 480 -48.92 -11.76 -10.34
CA ASN A 480 -47.69 -12.24 -11.00
C ASN A 480 -47.85 -12.48 -12.53
N GLY A 481 -46.75 -12.27 -13.26
CA GLY A 481 -46.63 -12.48 -14.71
C GLY A 481 -46.62 -11.19 -15.52
N VAL A 482 -46.64 -11.32 -16.85
CA VAL A 482 -46.69 -10.18 -17.78
C VAL A 482 -47.93 -9.33 -17.52
N VAL A 483 -47.76 -8.00 -17.51
CA VAL A 483 -48.85 -7.02 -17.39
C VAL A 483 -49.73 -7.05 -18.66
N ASP A 484 -50.87 -7.70 -18.54
CA ASP A 484 -51.93 -7.71 -19.56
C ASP A 484 -53.27 -7.34 -18.91
N LEU A 485 -53.87 -6.24 -19.38
CA LEU A 485 -55.13 -5.71 -18.84
C LEU A 485 -56.30 -6.70 -18.97
N SER A 486 -56.25 -7.69 -19.88
CA SER A 486 -57.26 -8.76 -19.95
C SER A 486 -57.36 -9.55 -18.63
N ARG A 487 -56.23 -9.70 -17.93
CA ARG A 487 -56.09 -10.46 -16.68
C ARG A 487 -56.54 -9.66 -15.45
N ALA A 488 -56.75 -8.34 -15.57
CA ALA A 488 -56.94 -7.48 -14.40
C ALA A 488 -58.17 -7.83 -13.56
N ALA A 489 -59.27 -8.26 -14.18
CA ALA A 489 -60.48 -8.70 -13.47
C ALA A 489 -60.27 -10.02 -12.71
N GLU A 490 -59.51 -10.97 -13.29
CA GLU A 490 -59.14 -12.23 -12.63
C GLU A 490 -58.23 -11.95 -11.42
N ILE A 491 -57.22 -11.09 -11.59
CA ILE A 491 -56.27 -10.70 -10.56
C ILE A 491 -56.97 -9.96 -9.41
N VAL A 492 -57.88 -9.03 -9.70
CA VAL A 492 -58.65 -8.34 -8.63
C VAL A 492 -59.63 -9.28 -7.93
N THR A 493 -60.21 -10.27 -8.62
CA THR A 493 -61.01 -11.33 -7.98
C THR A 493 -60.16 -12.15 -7.00
N LYS A 494 -58.92 -12.52 -7.38
CA LYS A 494 -57.97 -13.20 -6.49
C LYS A 494 -57.58 -12.34 -5.28
N LEU A 495 -57.27 -11.06 -5.51
CA LEU A 495 -56.94 -10.09 -4.46
C LEU A 495 -58.09 -9.94 -3.45
N GLN A 496 -59.33 -9.75 -3.92
CA GLN A 496 -60.51 -9.66 -3.04
C GLN A 496 -60.77 -10.96 -2.28
N THR A 497 -60.55 -12.12 -2.92
CA THR A 497 -60.65 -13.45 -2.26
C THR A 497 -59.58 -13.61 -1.17
N ALA A 498 -58.39 -13.05 -1.36
CA ALA A 498 -57.31 -12.97 -0.38
C ALA A 498 -57.48 -11.82 0.64
N GLY A 499 -58.63 -11.13 0.65
CA GLY A 499 -58.96 -10.08 1.62
C GLY A 499 -58.39 -8.69 1.32
N PHE A 500 -57.82 -8.45 0.14
CA PHE A 500 -57.29 -7.14 -0.25
C PHE A 500 -58.40 -6.17 -0.63
N ALA A 501 -58.34 -4.97 -0.06
CA ALA A 501 -59.28 -3.92 -0.38
C ALA A 501 -59.12 -3.43 -1.83
N HIS A 502 -60.24 -3.45 -2.57
CA HIS A 502 -60.41 -2.78 -3.84
C HIS A 502 -61.60 -1.81 -3.73
N VAL A 503 -61.40 -0.57 -4.17
CA VAL A 503 -62.44 0.46 -4.30
C VAL A 503 -62.29 1.05 -5.71
N PRO A 504 -63.25 0.82 -6.63
CA PRO A 504 -63.22 1.46 -7.94
C PRO A 504 -63.21 2.98 -7.81
N GLU A 505 -62.30 3.66 -8.50
CA GLU A 505 -62.25 5.13 -8.57
C GLU A 505 -62.65 5.56 -9.99
N PRO A 506 -63.69 6.40 -10.17
CA PRO A 506 -64.18 6.80 -11.49
C PRO A 506 -63.04 7.24 -12.42
N GLN A 507 -63.17 6.91 -13.71
CA GLN A 507 -62.23 7.34 -14.73
C GLN A 507 -62.37 8.85 -14.97
N ALA A 508 -61.73 9.63 -14.10
CA ALA A 508 -61.44 11.03 -14.35
C ALA A 508 -60.58 11.16 -15.61
N ASP A 509 -60.75 12.26 -16.34
CA ASP A 509 -59.93 12.54 -17.52
C ASP A 509 -58.45 12.44 -17.20
N SER A 510 -57.69 11.82 -18.10
CA SER A 510 -56.23 11.75 -18.04
C SER A 510 -55.62 13.11 -18.44
N ALA A 511 -55.90 14.12 -17.63
CA ALA A 511 -55.18 15.39 -17.64
C ALA A 511 -53.67 15.13 -17.52
N LEU A 512 -52.85 16.06 -18.02
CA LEU A 512 -51.39 15.96 -18.03
C LEU A 512 -50.83 15.79 -16.61
N VAL A 513 -50.63 14.54 -16.18
CA VAL A 513 -49.95 14.19 -14.93
C VAL A 513 -48.46 14.44 -15.16
N THR A 514 -48.04 15.67 -14.90
CA THR A 514 -46.64 16.13 -14.91
C THR A 514 -45.76 15.14 -14.15
N GLY A 515 -44.68 14.67 -14.78
CA GLY A 515 -43.77 13.71 -14.16
C GLY A 515 -43.07 14.26 -12.93
N PHE A 516 -42.75 13.39 -11.98
CA PHE A 516 -41.93 13.76 -10.85
C PHE A 516 -40.55 14.24 -11.32
N SER A 517 -40.12 15.39 -10.80
CA SER A 517 -38.77 15.90 -10.98
C SER A 517 -38.22 16.40 -9.64
N MET A 518 -36.91 16.34 -9.48
CA MET A 518 -36.20 16.79 -8.27
C MET A 518 -35.13 17.83 -8.58
N GLU A 519 -34.85 18.69 -7.60
CA GLU A 519 -33.68 19.57 -7.64
C GLU A 519 -32.41 18.75 -7.76
N ARG A 520 -31.51 19.16 -8.65
CA ARG A 520 -30.31 18.39 -8.98
C ARG A 520 -29.37 18.21 -7.79
N ASP A 521 -29.25 19.22 -6.94
CA ASP A 521 -28.57 19.15 -5.64
C ASP A 521 -29.13 18.06 -4.69
N ALA A 522 -30.45 17.81 -4.71
CA ALA A 522 -31.05 16.70 -3.96
C ALA A 522 -30.79 15.34 -4.63
N TYR A 523 -30.71 15.28 -5.96
CA TYR A 523 -30.34 14.07 -6.70
C TYR A 523 -28.89 13.67 -6.37
N SER A 524 -27.94 14.61 -6.50
CA SER A 524 -26.52 14.35 -6.31
C SER A 524 -26.21 13.92 -4.87
N ARG A 525 -26.93 14.43 -3.86
CA ARG A 525 -26.86 13.91 -2.48
C ARG A 525 -27.35 12.46 -2.35
N MET A 526 -28.43 12.09 -3.04
CA MET A 526 -29.04 10.76 -2.91
C MET A 526 -28.28 9.65 -3.64
N PHE A 527 -27.82 9.93 -4.87
CA PHE A 527 -27.29 8.93 -5.79
C PHE A 527 -25.85 9.21 -6.23
N GLY A 528 -25.18 10.22 -5.65
CA GLY A 528 -23.95 10.78 -6.20
C GLY A 528 -24.19 11.61 -7.47
N PRO A 529 -23.20 12.40 -7.90
CA PRO A 529 -23.30 13.35 -9.02
C PRO A 529 -23.64 12.71 -10.37
N THR A 530 -24.09 13.52 -11.33
CA THR A 530 -24.53 13.10 -12.68
C THR A 530 -24.09 14.08 -13.78
N THR A 531 -24.34 13.78 -15.06
CA THR A 531 -23.73 14.41 -16.26
C THR A 531 -23.69 15.94 -16.21
N GLY A 532 -22.50 16.53 -16.10
CA GLY A 532 -22.26 17.98 -15.95
C GLY A 532 -22.13 18.50 -14.52
N ASP A 533 -22.32 17.66 -13.49
CA ASP A 533 -21.93 18.01 -12.11
C ASP A 533 -20.41 18.01 -12.02
N ARG A 534 -19.87 18.91 -11.18
CA ARG A 534 -18.43 18.95 -10.90
C ARG A 534 -18.10 18.50 -9.49
N VAL A 535 -16.94 17.86 -9.32
CA VAL A 535 -16.47 17.32 -8.03
C VAL A 535 -15.00 17.70 -7.82
N ARG A 536 -14.65 18.24 -6.65
CA ARG A 536 -13.27 18.52 -6.24
C ARG A 536 -12.57 17.24 -5.78
N LEU A 537 -11.32 17.03 -6.19
CA LEU A 537 -10.55 15.83 -5.83
C LEU A 537 -9.80 16.06 -4.50
N GLY A 538 -10.35 15.56 -3.40
CA GLY A 538 -9.80 15.78 -2.06
C GLY A 538 -9.69 17.27 -1.73
N LEU A 539 -8.56 17.70 -1.14
CA LEU A 539 -8.21 19.11 -0.94
C LEU A 539 -7.48 19.75 -2.13
N THR A 540 -7.31 19.06 -3.26
CA THR A 540 -6.62 19.65 -4.43
C THR A 540 -7.54 20.60 -5.20
N ASP A 541 -6.96 21.54 -5.93
CA ASP A 541 -7.69 22.40 -6.88
C ASP A 541 -8.06 21.70 -8.20
N LEU A 542 -7.91 20.38 -8.28
CA LEU A 542 -8.39 19.59 -9.42
C LEU A 542 -9.91 19.38 -9.27
N TRP A 543 -10.65 19.78 -10.30
CA TRP A 543 -12.08 19.58 -10.43
C TRP A 543 -12.34 18.65 -11.61
N ILE A 544 -13.19 17.65 -11.42
CA ILE A 544 -13.68 16.81 -12.52
C ILE A 544 -15.12 17.18 -12.85
N GLU A 545 -15.52 16.99 -14.10
CA GLU A 545 -16.91 17.06 -14.57
C GLU A 545 -17.38 15.67 -15.00
N VAL A 546 -18.60 15.26 -14.61
CA VAL A 546 -19.16 13.96 -15.00
C VAL A 546 -19.55 13.98 -16.48
N GLU A 547 -18.85 13.22 -17.32
CA GLU A 547 -18.94 13.30 -18.79
C GLU A 547 -20.20 12.62 -19.35
N LYS A 548 -20.69 11.60 -18.65
CA LYS A 548 -21.93 10.85 -18.95
C LYS A 548 -22.42 10.13 -17.70
N ASP A 549 -23.71 9.84 -17.65
CA ASP A 549 -24.34 8.95 -16.68
C ASP A 549 -25.05 7.84 -17.47
N LEU A 550 -24.80 6.59 -17.10
CA LEU A 550 -25.37 5.41 -17.77
C LEU A 550 -26.70 4.98 -17.12
N THR A 551 -27.13 5.61 -16.03
CA THR A 551 -28.40 5.30 -15.35
C THR A 551 -29.64 5.63 -16.19
N SER A 552 -30.80 5.17 -15.72
CA SER A 552 -32.11 5.64 -16.17
C SER A 552 -32.80 6.34 -14.99
N TYR A 553 -32.96 7.67 -15.07
CA TYR A 553 -33.42 8.46 -13.93
C TYR A 553 -34.76 7.97 -13.39
N GLY A 554 -34.84 7.70 -12.09
CA GLY A 554 -35.98 7.11 -11.39
C GLY A 554 -35.96 5.59 -11.24
N ASP A 555 -35.04 4.87 -11.90
CA ASP A 555 -34.76 3.43 -11.76
C ASP A 555 -33.40 3.16 -11.04
N GLU A 556 -32.88 4.10 -10.25
CA GLU A 556 -31.54 3.99 -9.63
C GLU A 556 -31.42 2.79 -8.67
N CYS A 557 -30.31 2.08 -8.78
CA CYS A 557 -29.98 0.92 -7.97
C CYS A 557 -29.64 1.37 -6.54
N ALA A 558 -30.56 1.17 -5.59
CA ALA A 558 -30.37 1.55 -4.20
C ALA A 558 -30.76 0.40 -3.26
N PHE A 559 -29.83 -0.02 -2.39
CA PHE A 559 -30.01 -1.12 -1.43
C PHE A 559 -30.37 -0.62 -0.02
N GLY A 560 -31.18 -1.40 0.71
CA GLY A 560 -31.58 -1.14 2.10
C GLY A 560 -33.08 -1.27 2.34
N GLY A 561 -33.49 -1.09 3.60
CA GLY A 561 -34.89 -1.22 4.05
C GLY A 561 -35.86 -0.37 3.22
N GLY A 562 -36.79 -1.02 2.52
CA GLY A 562 -37.79 -0.36 1.68
C GLY A 562 -37.29 0.21 0.34
N LYS A 563 -35.97 0.14 0.04
CA LYS A 563 -35.37 0.73 -1.16
C LYS A 563 -35.67 -0.05 -2.47
N THR A 564 -34.88 0.18 -3.52
CA THR A 564 -35.08 -0.33 -4.89
C THR A 564 -34.71 -1.80 -5.05
N LEU A 565 -33.51 -2.22 -4.61
CA LEU A 565 -33.00 -3.59 -4.80
C LEU A 565 -33.65 -4.56 -3.81
N ARG A 566 -34.84 -5.05 -4.17
CA ARG A 566 -35.69 -6.03 -3.46
C ARG A 566 -36.46 -6.90 -4.45
N GLU A 567 -37.11 -7.97 -3.97
CA GLU A 567 -37.54 -9.12 -4.77
C GLU A 567 -38.58 -8.78 -5.83
N GLY A 568 -38.27 -9.03 -7.11
CA GLY A 568 -39.16 -8.71 -8.23
C GLY A 568 -39.29 -7.21 -8.50
N MET A 569 -38.57 -6.39 -7.74
CA MET A 569 -38.45 -4.92 -7.88
C MET A 569 -37.11 -4.67 -8.58
N GLY A 570 -36.16 -3.95 -8.00
CA GLY A 570 -34.82 -3.80 -8.59
C GLY A 570 -33.96 -5.07 -8.60
N GLN A 571 -34.34 -6.12 -7.86
CA GLN A 571 -33.70 -7.44 -7.88
C GLN A 571 -34.59 -8.44 -8.64
N ALA A 572 -34.08 -9.04 -9.71
CA ALA A 572 -34.78 -10.03 -10.52
C ALA A 572 -35.13 -11.29 -9.70
N SER A 573 -36.34 -11.83 -9.95
CA SER A 573 -36.85 -13.02 -9.26
C SER A 573 -36.94 -14.22 -10.20
N GLY A 574 -36.47 -15.39 -9.73
CA GLY A 574 -36.47 -16.63 -10.51
C GLY A 574 -35.35 -16.73 -11.54
N ARG A 575 -34.20 -16.07 -11.28
CA ARG A 575 -32.97 -16.16 -12.08
C ARG A 575 -31.94 -17.07 -11.42
N SER A 576 -31.16 -17.77 -12.24
CA SER A 576 -29.98 -18.53 -11.82
C SER A 576 -28.83 -17.60 -11.41
N HIS A 577 -27.91 -18.07 -10.56
CA HIS A 577 -26.64 -17.37 -10.32
C HIS A 577 -25.79 -17.21 -11.61
N THR A 578 -26.03 -18.03 -12.63
CA THR A 578 -25.40 -17.91 -13.97
C THR A 578 -26.00 -16.79 -14.82
N GLU A 579 -27.16 -16.24 -14.46
CA GLU A 579 -27.83 -15.12 -15.14
C GLU A 579 -27.60 -13.77 -14.41
N CYS A 580 -26.81 -13.74 -13.33
CA CYS A 580 -26.69 -12.57 -12.45
C CYS A 580 -25.25 -12.35 -12.01
N VAL A 581 -24.90 -11.09 -11.74
CA VAL A 581 -23.60 -10.70 -11.18
C VAL A 581 -23.48 -11.17 -9.73
N ASP A 582 -22.28 -11.52 -9.29
CA ASP A 582 -22.02 -11.94 -7.89
C ASP A 582 -21.96 -10.74 -6.95
N THR A 583 -21.54 -9.58 -7.47
CA THR A 583 -21.60 -8.30 -6.76
C THR A 583 -21.91 -7.17 -7.72
N VAL A 584 -22.69 -6.18 -7.28
CA VAL A 584 -22.87 -4.91 -7.97
C VAL A 584 -22.37 -3.74 -7.12
N ILE A 585 -21.54 -2.87 -7.72
CA ILE A 585 -21.21 -1.56 -7.14
C ILE A 585 -22.20 -0.55 -7.73
N THR A 586 -23.11 -0.03 -6.90
CA THR A 586 -24.20 0.84 -7.36
C THR A 586 -23.78 2.29 -7.47
N ASN A 587 -24.25 3.01 -8.50
CA ASN A 587 -24.09 4.47 -8.63
C ASN A 587 -22.63 4.99 -8.54
N ALA A 588 -21.65 4.22 -9.02
CA ALA A 588 -20.23 4.56 -8.95
C ALA A 588 -19.88 5.76 -9.86
N LEU A 589 -19.19 6.77 -9.33
CA LEU A 589 -18.47 7.76 -10.15
C LEU A 589 -17.09 7.18 -10.50
N ILE A 590 -16.95 6.66 -11.71
CA ILE A 590 -15.71 6.10 -12.22
C ILE A 590 -14.78 7.25 -12.65
N ILE A 591 -13.54 7.23 -12.16
CA ILE A 591 -12.42 7.95 -12.77
C ILE A 591 -11.46 6.88 -13.31
N ASP A 592 -11.26 6.90 -14.62
CA ASP A 592 -10.39 5.98 -15.35
C ASP A 592 -9.78 6.70 -16.57
N TRP A 593 -8.75 6.14 -17.20
CA TRP A 593 -8.21 6.69 -18.45
C TRP A 593 -9.27 6.72 -19.57
N THR A 594 -10.18 5.74 -19.60
CA THR A 594 -11.27 5.66 -20.59
C THR A 594 -12.33 6.76 -20.45
N GLY A 595 -12.43 7.44 -19.30
CA GLY A 595 -13.46 8.44 -19.06
C GLY A 595 -13.69 8.77 -17.59
N ILE A 596 -14.44 9.85 -17.35
CA ILE A 596 -14.92 10.24 -16.02
C ILE A 596 -16.46 10.22 -16.04
N TYR A 597 -17.06 9.17 -15.51
CA TYR A 597 -18.48 8.89 -15.76
C TYR A 597 -19.18 8.09 -14.66
N LYS A 598 -20.51 8.17 -14.66
CA LYS A 598 -21.37 7.55 -13.66
C LYS A 598 -21.99 6.26 -14.20
N ALA A 599 -21.91 5.16 -13.45
CA ALA A 599 -22.44 3.85 -13.83
C ALA A 599 -22.65 2.92 -12.62
N ASP A 600 -23.42 1.85 -12.81
CA ASP A 600 -23.30 0.64 -12.00
C ASP A 600 -22.18 -0.26 -12.57
N ILE A 601 -21.41 -0.92 -11.71
CA ILE A 601 -20.37 -1.90 -12.10
C ILE A 601 -20.80 -3.29 -11.63
N GLY A 602 -20.87 -4.25 -12.55
CA GLY A 602 -21.16 -5.65 -12.24
C GLY A 602 -19.91 -6.51 -12.21
N ILE A 603 -19.82 -7.38 -11.21
CA ILE A 603 -18.67 -8.28 -10.99
C ILE A 603 -19.15 -9.73 -11.06
N LYS A 604 -18.44 -10.55 -11.85
CA LYS A 604 -18.74 -11.98 -12.03
C LYS A 604 -17.46 -12.80 -11.98
N ASP A 605 -17.41 -13.83 -11.14
CA ASP A 605 -16.24 -14.73 -11.00
C ASP A 605 -14.90 -13.97 -10.79
N GLY A 606 -14.97 -12.81 -10.12
CA GLY A 606 -13.85 -11.91 -9.86
C GLY A 606 -13.44 -10.97 -11.01
N ILE A 607 -14.17 -10.99 -12.12
CA ILE A 607 -13.98 -10.16 -13.32
C ILE A 607 -15.04 -9.04 -13.38
N ILE A 608 -14.70 -7.89 -13.94
CA ILE A 608 -15.65 -6.83 -14.30
C ILE A 608 -16.50 -7.35 -15.48
N ALA A 609 -17.73 -7.76 -15.19
CA ALA A 609 -18.63 -8.38 -16.16
C ALA A 609 -19.38 -7.36 -17.02
N GLY A 610 -19.62 -6.17 -16.48
CA GLY A 610 -20.30 -5.08 -17.18
C GLY A 610 -20.15 -3.76 -16.46
N ILE A 611 -20.32 -2.67 -17.22
CA ILE A 611 -20.38 -1.30 -16.71
C ILE A 611 -21.53 -0.61 -17.44
N GLY A 612 -22.52 -0.07 -16.71
CA GLY A 612 -23.77 0.38 -17.33
C GLY A 612 -24.85 0.70 -16.31
N LYS A 613 -26.07 0.20 -16.55
CA LYS A 613 -27.19 0.26 -15.61
C LYS A 613 -27.57 -1.15 -15.20
N ALA A 614 -27.58 -1.42 -13.90
CA ALA A 614 -27.89 -2.72 -13.33
C ALA A 614 -29.36 -2.84 -12.89
N GLY A 615 -29.74 -4.00 -12.36
CA GLY A 615 -31.01 -4.20 -11.67
C GLY A 615 -31.85 -5.30 -12.30
N ASN A 616 -33.12 -5.04 -12.60
CA ASN A 616 -34.07 -6.06 -13.04
C ASN A 616 -34.75 -5.69 -14.37
N PRO A 617 -34.43 -6.38 -15.48
CA PRO A 617 -35.02 -6.10 -16.79
C PRO A 617 -36.52 -6.43 -16.87
N ASP A 618 -37.09 -7.12 -15.87
CA ASP A 618 -38.52 -7.38 -15.83
C ASP A 618 -39.35 -6.13 -15.46
N VAL A 619 -38.75 -5.09 -14.85
CA VAL A 619 -39.48 -3.90 -14.33
C VAL A 619 -38.77 -2.55 -14.52
N MET A 620 -37.53 -2.54 -15.02
CA MET A 620 -36.71 -1.35 -15.25
C MET A 620 -36.33 -1.23 -16.72
N ASP A 621 -36.19 0.01 -17.22
CA ASP A 621 -35.64 0.26 -18.55
C ASP A 621 -34.10 0.27 -18.52
N GLY A 622 -33.46 0.02 -19.66
CA GLY A 622 -32.02 0.21 -19.85
C GLY A 622 -31.09 -0.77 -19.12
N VAL A 623 -31.60 -1.79 -18.41
CA VAL A 623 -30.77 -2.77 -17.70
C VAL A 623 -29.90 -3.55 -18.68
N HIS A 624 -28.58 -3.52 -18.49
CA HIS A 624 -27.63 -4.26 -19.32
C HIS A 624 -27.79 -5.77 -19.10
N PRO A 625 -27.73 -6.63 -20.15
CA PRO A 625 -27.91 -8.08 -20.01
C PRO A 625 -27.00 -8.72 -18.96
N ASP A 626 -25.73 -8.29 -18.92
CA ASP A 626 -24.72 -8.80 -17.99
C ASP A 626 -24.72 -8.10 -16.60
N LEU A 627 -25.71 -7.24 -16.32
CA LEU A 627 -25.87 -6.50 -15.06
C LEU A 627 -27.18 -6.81 -14.31
N VAL A 628 -27.77 -7.98 -14.54
CA VAL A 628 -28.94 -8.42 -13.79
C VAL A 628 -28.55 -8.71 -12.33
N VAL A 629 -29.26 -8.07 -11.41
CA VAL A 629 -29.13 -8.26 -9.96
C VAL A 629 -30.12 -9.33 -9.53
N GLY A 630 -29.63 -10.44 -8.98
CA GLY A 630 -30.44 -11.61 -8.59
C GLY A 630 -30.40 -11.89 -7.08
N ALA A 631 -30.91 -13.06 -6.68
CA ALA A 631 -30.84 -13.54 -5.29
C ALA A 631 -29.44 -14.02 -4.85
N SER A 632 -28.49 -14.07 -5.78
CA SER A 632 -27.07 -14.42 -5.53
C SER A 632 -26.13 -13.21 -5.67
N THR A 633 -26.67 -11.99 -5.72
CA THR A 633 -25.91 -10.75 -5.93
C THR A 633 -25.75 -9.99 -4.62
N ASP A 634 -24.50 -9.74 -4.20
CA ASP A 634 -24.18 -8.80 -3.12
C ASP A 634 -24.12 -7.34 -3.64
N VAL A 635 -24.20 -6.36 -2.74
CA VAL A 635 -24.28 -4.93 -3.10
C VAL A 635 -23.29 -4.07 -2.34
N ILE A 636 -22.46 -3.33 -3.07
CA ILE A 636 -21.55 -2.30 -2.56
C ILE A 636 -22.09 -0.92 -2.96
N ALA A 637 -22.34 -0.04 -1.99
CA ALA A 637 -22.88 1.30 -2.23
C ALA A 637 -21.79 2.27 -2.75
N GLY A 638 -21.74 2.44 -4.08
CA GLY A 638 -20.87 3.41 -4.75
C GLY A 638 -21.44 4.84 -4.79
N GLU A 639 -22.70 5.06 -4.40
CA GLU A 639 -23.26 6.41 -4.28
C GLU A 639 -22.39 7.30 -3.36
N ASN A 640 -22.10 8.52 -3.84
CA ASN A 640 -21.15 9.44 -3.22
C ASN A 640 -19.75 8.82 -2.97
N LYS A 641 -19.28 7.92 -3.84
CA LYS A 641 -17.89 7.44 -3.91
C LYS A 641 -17.32 7.68 -5.30
N ILE A 642 -16.01 7.89 -5.35
CA ILE A 642 -15.23 7.75 -6.58
C ILE A 642 -14.70 6.31 -6.62
N ILE A 643 -14.79 5.65 -7.77
CA ILE A 643 -14.21 4.35 -8.04
C ILE A 643 -13.06 4.54 -9.03
N THR A 644 -11.90 3.96 -8.71
CA THR A 644 -10.78 3.83 -9.66
C THR A 644 -10.41 2.37 -9.82
N ALA A 645 -9.62 2.06 -10.85
CA ALA A 645 -8.80 0.86 -10.83
C ALA A 645 -7.84 0.90 -9.63
N GLY A 646 -7.45 -0.28 -9.15
CA GLY A 646 -6.35 -0.41 -8.22
C GLY A 646 -5.03 0.03 -8.86
N GLY A 647 -4.22 0.76 -8.10
CA GLY A 647 -2.93 1.24 -8.59
C GLY A 647 -1.91 0.11 -8.76
N ILE A 648 -0.93 0.36 -9.62
CA ILE A 648 0.10 -0.60 -10.03
C ILE A 648 1.44 0.10 -9.86
N ASP A 649 2.21 -0.35 -8.86
CA ASP A 649 3.56 0.13 -8.63
C ASP A 649 4.56 -0.86 -9.25
N THR A 650 5.33 -0.39 -10.22
CA THR A 650 6.27 -1.23 -10.98
C THR A 650 7.72 -1.01 -10.60
N HIS A 651 8.02 -0.30 -9.51
CA HIS A 651 9.38 -0.19 -8.97
C HIS A 651 9.39 -0.53 -7.48
N ILE A 652 9.13 -1.80 -7.17
CA ILE A 652 9.08 -2.33 -5.79
C ILE A 652 10.37 -3.09 -5.46
N HIS A 653 11.11 -2.59 -4.47
CA HIS A 653 12.20 -3.33 -3.84
C HIS A 653 11.63 -4.23 -2.73
N LEU A 654 11.65 -5.55 -2.94
CA LEU A 654 11.05 -6.55 -2.01
C LEU A 654 11.93 -6.75 -0.76
N ILE A 655 12.00 -5.70 0.05
CA ILE A 655 12.81 -5.56 1.26
C ILE A 655 12.06 -6.10 2.49
N CYS A 656 10.75 -5.84 2.63
CA CYS A 656 9.93 -6.43 3.69
C CYS A 656 8.46 -6.61 3.26
N PRO A 657 7.73 -7.62 3.80
CA PRO A 657 6.34 -7.87 3.44
C PRO A 657 5.36 -6.79 3.91
N GLN A 658 5.73 -5.98 4.92
CA GLN A 658 4.90 -4.90 5.47
C GLN A 658 4.56 -3.81 4.44
N GLN A 659 5.36 -3.69 3.37
CA GLN A 659 5.06 -2.81 2.22
C GLN A 659 3.65 -3.06 1.65
N VAL A 660 3.14 -4.30 1.73
CA VAL A 660 1.81 -4.66 1.21
C VAL A 660 0.69 -4.03 2.02
N ASP A 661 0.85 -3.87 3.34
CA ASP A 661 -0.16 -3.25 4.19
C ASP A 661 -0.27 -1.75 3.88
N GLU A 662 0.86 -1.05 3.75
CA GLU A 662 0.94 0.38 3.37
C GLU A 662 0.44 0.62 1.93
N ALA A 663 0.79 -0.26 1.00
CA ALA A 663 0.35 -0.21 -0.39
C ALA A 663 -1.18 -0.40 -0.52
N LEU A 664 -1.75 -1.38 0.17
CA LEU A 664 -3.21 -1.56 0.18
C LEU A 664 -3.91 -0.42 0.93
N ALA A 665 -3.31 0.13 1.98
CA ALA A 665 -3.82 1.32 2.68
C ALA A 665 -3.78 2.60 1.84
N SER A 666 -3.00 2.66 0.75
CA SER A 666 -3.00 3.77 -0.22
C SER A 666 -3.78 3.48 -1.51
N GLY A 667 -4.20 2.23 -1.76
CA GLY A 667 -4.95 1.83 -2.96
C GLY A 667 -4.12 1.20 -4.09
N ILE A 668 -2.85 0.85 -3.83
CA ILE A 668 -2.05 0.00 -4.72
C ILE A 668 -2.49 -1.46 -4.57
N THR A 669 -2.67 -2.15 -5.70
CA THR A 669 -3.21 -3.53 -5.80
C THR A 669 -2.28 -4.50 -6.53
N THR A 670 -1.21 -3.98 -7.15
CA THR A 670 -0.22 -4.75 -7.89
C THR A 670 1.17 -4.18 -7.64
N PHE A 671 2.11 -5.08 -7.39
CA PHE A 671 3.55 -4.83 -7.36
C PHE A 671 4.22 -5.48 -8.57
N LEU A 672 5.20 -4.80 -9.16
CA LEU A 672 6.28 -5.42 -9.91
C LEU A 672 7.63 -4.90 -9.42
N GLY A 673 8.59 -5.83 -9.29
CA GLY A 673 9.94 -5.55 -8.84
C GLY A 673 10.60 -6.77 -8.23
N GLY A 674 11.63 -6.59 -7.40
CA GLY A 674 12.52 -7.68 -7.02
C GLY A 674 13.24 -7.44 -5.71
N GLY A 675 13.74 -8.53 -5.12
CA GLY A 675 14.45 -8.49 -3.84
C GLY A 675 14.38 -9.85 -3.13
N THR A 676 15.10 -9.97 -2.00
CA THR A 676 15.21 -11.21 -1.22
C THR A 676 15.06 -10.97 0.29
N GLY A 677 14.31 -9.92 0.67
CA GLY A 677 14.40 -9.32 2.00
C GLY A 677 15.49 -8.25 2.08
N PRO A 678 15.87 -7.79 3.28
CA PRO A 678 16.76 -6.62 3.48
C PRO A 678 18.24 -6.95 3.29
N SER A 679 18.61 -7.47 2.11
CA SER A 679 20.00 -7.67 1.69
C SER A 679 20.55 -6.41 1.03
N THR A 680 21.86 -6.15 1.09
CA THR A 680 22.50 -5.00 0.40
C THR A 680 22.06 -4.89 -1.07
N GLY A 681 22.06 -6.02 -1.80
CA GLY A 681 21.63 -6.04 -3.20
C GLY A 681 20.15 -5.78 -3.44
N SER A 682 19.28 -6.02 -2.46
CA SER A 682 17.83 -5.72 -2.53
C SER A 682 17.50 -4.31 -2.01
N ASN A 683 18.28 -3.81 -1.05
CA ASN A 683 18.20 -2.44 -0.56
C ASN A 683 18.65 -1.43 -1.63
N ALA A 684 19.53 -1.84 -2.55
CA ALA A 684 20.00 -1.02 -3.67
C ALA A 684 19.34 -1.35 -5.01
N THR A 685 18.89 -2.60 -5.28
CA THR A 685 18.45 -3.00 -6.63
C THR A 685 17.18 -3.87 -6.66
N THR A 686 16.33 -3.62 -7.66
CA THR A 686 15.07 -4.32 -7.97
C THR A 686 15.30 -5.72 -8.58
N CYS A 687 16.14 -6.53 -7.93
CA CYS A 687 16.65 -7.79 -8.47
C CYS A 687 16.39 -8.99 -7.54
N THR A 688 15.83 -10.07 -8.09
CA THR A 688 15.69 -11.37 -7.43
C THR A 688 16.61 -12.40 -8.11
N PRO A 689 17.90 -12.49 -7.71
CA PRO A 689 18.91 -13.17 -8.51
C PRO A 689 18.79 -14.70 -8.49
N GLY A 690 18.50 -15.28 -9.65
CA GLY A 690 18.63 -16.72 -9.91
C GLY A 690 17.42 -17.60 -9.51
N PRO A 691 17.29 -18.80 -10.11
CA PRO A 691 16.10 -19.65 -9.97
C PRO A 691 15.67 -19.99 -8.54
N ASN A 692 16.63 -20.24 -7.65
CA ASN A 692 16.34 -20.63 -6.27
C ASN A 692 15.68 -19.51 -5.46
N HIS A 693 16.09 -18.26 -5.67
CA HIS A 693 15.51 -17.11 -5.00
C HIS A 693 14.16 -16.72 -5.61
N LEU A 694 14.01 -16.78 -6.94
CA LEU A 694 12.72 -16.56 -7.60
C LEU A 694 11.64 -17.51 -7.05
N ARG A 695 11.89 -18.83 -7.00
CA ARG A 695 10.99 -19.80 -6.38
C ARG A 695 10.67 -19.46 -4.92
N GLN A 696 11.68 -19.15 -4.12
CA GLN A 696 11.51 -18.85 -2.69
C GLN A 696 10.67 -17.59 -2.46
N MET A 697 10.89 -16.54 -3.25
CA MET A 697 10.14 -15.30 -3.15
C MET A 697 8.70 -15.48 -3.64
N MET A 698 8.47 -16.18 -4.74
CA MET A 698 7.10 -16.54 -5.15
C MET A 698 6.34 -17.30 -4.06
N GLN A 699 6.98 -18.28 -3.41
CA GLN A 699 6.39 -19.04 -2.31
C GLN A 699 6.16 -18.21 -1.03
N ALA A 700 7.00 -17.20 -0.76
CA ALA A 700 6.78 -16.26 0.34
C ALA A 700 5.68 -15.24 0.03
N CYS A 701 5.56 -14.85 -1.24
CA CYS A 701 4.58 -13.89 -1.75
C CYS A 701 3.19 -14.51 -1.98
N ASP A 702 3.07 -15.84 -2.06
CA ASP A 702 1.82 -16.56 -2.34
C ASP A 702 0.66 -16.22 -1.39
N SER A 703 0.95 -15.89 -0.13
CA SER A 703 -0.06 -15.49 0.87
C SER A 703 -0.29 -13.98 0.97
N LEU A 704 0.43 -13.13 0.23
CA LEU A 704 0.26 -11.68 0.28
C LEU A 704 -0.98 -11.24 -0.53
N PRO A 705 -1.89 -10.40 -0.01
CA PRO A 705 -3.18 -10.10 -0.63
C PRO A 705 -3.13 -9.07 -1.79
N ILE A 706 -2.09 -9.13 -2.62
CA ILE A 706 -1.77 -8.19 -3.70
C ILE A 706 -1.31 -8.97 -4.96
N ASN A 707 -1.48 -8.41 -6.16
CA ASN A 707 -0.87 -9.02 -7.37
C ASN A 707 0.64 -8.76 -7.34
N ILE A 708 1.45 -9.71 -7.81
CA ILE A 708 2.92 -9.61 -7.77
C ILE A 708 3.51 -10.15 -9.07
N GLY A 709 4.39 -9.39 -9.73
CA GLY A 709 5.35 -9.88 -10.72
C GLY A 709 6.78 -9.72 -10.19
N ILE A 710 7.60 -10.77 -10.26
CA ILE A 710 8.96 -10.75 -9.67
C ILE A 710 10.02 -10.62 -10.76
N THR A 711 10.98 -9.71 -10.58
CA THR A 711 12.02 -9.38 -11.56
C THR A 711 13.35 -10.08 -11.27
N GLY A 712 14.01 -10.57 -12.32
CA GLY A 712 15.37 -11.10 -12.28
C GLY A 712 16.43 -10.01 -12.46
N LYS A 713 17.71 -10.38 -12.35
CA LYS A 713 18.84 -9.51 -12.69
C LYS A 713 19.18 -9.67 -14.18
N GLY A 714 19.22 -8.57 -14.93
CA GLY A 714 19.62 -8.51 -16.33
C GLY A 714 21.11 -8.26 -16.57
N ASN A 715 21.85 -7.82 -15.54
CA ASN A 715 23.30 -7.54 -15.64
C ASN A 715 24.13 -8.83 -15.75
N ASP A 716 24.29 -9.33 -16.96
CA ASP A 716 25.25 -10.36 -17.37
C ASP A 716 25.63 -10.12 -18.84
N CYS A 717 26.82 -10.54 -19.28
CA CYS A 717 27.21 -10.53 -20.69
C CYS A 717 27.05 -11.90 -21.38
N GLY A 718 26.72 -12.95 -20.62
CA GLY A 718 26.25 -14.24 -21.13
C GLY A 718 24.74 -14.40 -20.97
N ARG A 719 24.06 -15.02 -21.95
CA ARG A 719 22.61 -15.20 -21.92
C ARG A 719 22.11 -16.12 -20.80
N LYS A 720 22.80 -17.26 -20.60
CA LYS A 720 22.31 -18.41 -19.81
C LYS A 720 21.80 -18.07 -18.40
N SER A 721 22.51 -17.20 -17.68
CA SER A 721 22.15 -16.75 -16.32
C SER A 721 20.82 -15.97 -16.30
N ILE A 722 20.53 -15.25 -17.38
CA ILE A 722 19.32 -14.47 -17.60
C ILE A 722 18.17 -15.40 -18.04
N GLU A 723 18.42 -16.27 -19.01
CA GLU A 723 17.48 -17.29 -19.50
C GLU A 723 16.98 -18.20 -18.36
N GLU A 724 17.87 -18.70 -17.50
CA GLU A 724 17.51 -19.50 -16.32
C GLU A 724 16.58 -18.75 -15.35
N GLN A 725 16.73 -17.43 -15.20
CA GLN A 725 15.84 -16.62 -14.35
C GLN A 725 14.44 -16.46 -14.96
N ILE A 726 14.35 -16.24 -16.27
CA ILE A 726 13.07 -16.15 -16.98
C ILE A 726 12.33 -17.49 -16.93
N LEU A 727 13.03 -18.60 -17.21
CA LEU A 727 12.47 -19.96 -17.12
C LEU A 727 12.02 -20.32 -15.70
N ALA A 728 12.71 -19.80 -14.68
CA ALA A 728 12.30 -19.93 -13.28
C ALA A 728 11.11 -19.04 -12.87
N GLY A 729 10.60 -18.19 -13.77
CA GLY A 729 9.37 -17.42 -13.61
C GLY A 729 9.53 -15.91 -13.49
N ALA A 730 10.71 -15.33 -13.72
CA ALA A 730 10.85 -13.87 -13.71
C ALA A 730 9.92 -13.21 -14.76
N ALA A 731 9.14 -12.21 -14.34
CA ALA A 731 8.20 -11.46 -15.18
C ALA A 731 8.87 -10.31 -15.97
N GLY A 732 10.15 -10.06 -15.70
CA GLY A 732 10.94 -8.97 -16.26
C GLY A 732 12.33 -8.95 -15.66
N LEU A 733 13.20 -8.06 -16.13
CA LEU A 733 14.59 -7.95 -15.71
C LEU A 733 14.94 -6.51 -15.33
N LYS A 734 15.71 -6.31 -14.25
CA LYS A 734 16.33 -5.03 -13.92
C LYS A 734 17.80 -5.04 -14.33
N LEU A 735 18.21 -4.01 -15.07
CA LEU A 735 19.60 -3.57 -15.23
C LEU A 735 19.91 -2.47 -14.20
N HIS A 736 21.02 -2.59 -13.47
CA HIS A 736 21.49 -1.62 -12.46
C HIS A 736 22.96 -1.24 -12.62
N GLU A 737 23.31 0.02 -12.30
CA GLU A 737 24.71 0.46 -12.25
C GLU A 737 25.51 -0.27 -11.17
N ASP A 738 24.92 -0.55 -9.99
CA ASP A 738 25.49 -1.34 -8.89
C ASP A 738 25.84 -2.80 -9.29
N TRP A 739 25.39 -3.23 -10.46
CA TRP A 739 25.74 -4.52 -11.08
C TRP A 739 26.38 -4.37 -12.48
N GLY A 740 26.68 -3.14 -12.92
CA GLY A 740 27.23 -2.80 -14.23
C GLY A 740 26.16 -2.70 -15.33
N SER A 741 25.53 -1.53 -15.49
CA SER A 741 24.63 -1.21 -16.63
C SER A 741 25.40 -0.86 -17.91
N THR A 742 26.38 -1.69 -18.26
CA THR A 742 27.27 -1.46 -19.41
C THR A 742 26.55 -1.75 -20.74
N PRO A 743 26.98 -1.15 -21.88
CA PRO A 743 26.41 -1.43 -23.20
C PRO A 743 26.31 -2.92 -23.55
N ALA A 744 27.27 -3.75 -23.13
CA ALA A 744 27.25 -5.19 -23.37
C ALA A 744 26.18 -5.93 -22.54
N ALA A 745 25.95 -5.51 -21.29
CA ALA A 745 24.89 -6.05 -20.45
C ALA A 745 23.50 -5.58 -20.93
N ILE A 746 23.38 -4.31 -21.33
CA ILE A 746 22.19 -3.74 -21.95
C ILE A 746 21.79 -4.54 -23.19
N ASP A 747 22.74 -4.80 -24.08
CA ASP A 747 22.50 -5.48 -25.35
C ASP A 747 22.04 -6.94 -25.16
N ASN A 748 22.79 -7.72 -24.37
CA ASN A 748 22.49 -9.11 -24.04
C ASN A 748 21.13 -9.26 -23.31
N CYS A 749 20.86 -8.38 -22.33
CA CYS A 749 19.59 -8.39 -21.60
C CYS A 749 18.40 -8.06 -22.52
N LEU A 750 18.53 -7.11 -23.44
CA LEU A 750 17.46 -6.76 -24.38
C LEU A 750 17.22 -7.84 -25.44
N GLU A 751 18.25 -8.52 -25.95
CA GLU A 751 18.06 -9.69 -26.84
C GLU A 751 17.30 -10.82 -26.15
N VAL A 752 17.56 -11.07 -24.87
CA VAL A 752 16.83 -12.09 -24.09
C VAL A 752 15.40 -11.62 -23.78
N CYS A 753 15.17 -10.34 -23.48
CA CYS A 753 13.81 -9.81 -23.36
C CYS A 753 13.00 -9.95 -24.66
N ASP A 754 13.63 -9.69 -25.82
CA ASP A 754 13.00 -9.83 -27.14
C ASP A 754 12.62 -11.28 -27.47
N GLU A 755 13.43 -12.26 -27.07
CA GLU A 755 13.15 -13.70 -27.26
C GLU A 755 11.99 -14.21 -26.37
N TYR A 756 11.90 -13.73 -25.12
CA TYR A 756 11.00 -14.28 -24.09
C TYR A 756 9.75 -13.43 -23.78
N ASP A 757 9.54 -12.32 -24.49
CA ASP A 757 8.43 -11.36 -24.32
C ASP A 757 8.23 -10.84 -22.89
N VAL A 758 9.34 -10.51 -22.21
CA VAL A 758 9.36 -9.89 -20.87
C VAL A 758 9.90 -8.46 -20.93
N GLN A 759 9.57 -7.59 -19.97
CA GLN A 759 10.07 -6.21 -19.97
C GLN A 759 11.49 -6.11 -19.40
N CYS A 760 12.29 -5.22 -19.98
CA CYS A 760 13.54 -4.75 -19.41
C CYS A 760 13.32 -3.39 -18.74
N MET A 761 13.65 -3.28 -17.46
CA MET A 761 13.71 -2.02 -16.73
C MET A 761 15.17 -1.66 -16.48
N ILE A 762 15.52 -0.38 -16.59
CA ILE A 762 16.91 0.08 -16.44
C ILE A 762 17.06 1.25 -15.47
N HIS A 763 18.15 1.15 -14.71
CA HIS A 763 18.85 2.23 -14.02
C HIS A 763 20.20 2.33 -14.73
N THR A 764 20.47 3.43 -15.41
CA THR A 764 21.64 3.58 -16.30
C THR A 764 22.91 3.97 -15.53
N ASP A 765 24.05 4.06 -16.20
CA ASP A 765 25.36 4.36 -15.62
C ASP A 765 25.47 5.84 -15.21
N THR A 766 25.25 6.20 -13.93
CA THR A 766 25.37 7.60 -13.46
C THR A 766 26.79 8.13 -13.61
N LEU A 767 27.79 7.27 -13.45
CA LEU A 767 29.21 7.62 -13.52
C LEU A 767 29.68 7.96 -14.94
N ASN A 768 28.89 7.57 -15.96
CA ASN A 768 29.27 7.57 -17.36
C ASN A 768 30.54 6.70 -17.63
N GLU A 769 30.78 5.66 -16.82
CA GLU A 769 32.00 4.84 -16.86
C GLU A 769 32.19 4.14 -18.21
N SER A 770 31.10 3.60 -18.76
CA SER A 770 31.10 2.92 -20.06
C SER A 770 30.75 3.83 -21.26
N GLY A 771 30.44 5.11 -20.99
CA GLY A 771 29.90 6.06 -21.97
C GLY A 771 28.80 6.93 -21.38
N PHE A 772 28.43 7.98 -22.12
CA PHE A 772 27.33 8.87 -21.78
C PHE A 772 25.96 8.26 -22.14
N VAL A 773 24.88 9.05 -22.11
CA VAL A 773 23.53 8.56 -22.34
C VAL A 773 23.32 7.99 -23.75
N GLU A 774 24.10 8.38 -24.76
CA GLU A 774 23.72 8.19 -26.18
C GLU A 774 24.30 7.04 -27.03
N GLN A 775 25.47 6.39 -26.85
CA GLN A 775 25.92 5.81 -25.59
C GLN A 775 24.96 4.67 -25.20
N THR A 776 24.35 4.76 -24.02
CA THR A 776 23.31 3.80 -23.59
C THR A 776 22.12 3.69 -24.57
N ILE A 777 21.70 4.77 -25.23
CA ILE A 777 20.61 4.78 -26.23
C ILE A 777 20.98 3.96 -27.48
N GLU A 778 22.20 4.10 -28.00
CA GLU A 778 22.73 3.25 -29.08
C GLU A 778 22.71 1.76 -28.68
N ALA A 779 23.07 1.44 -27.43
CA ALA A 779 22.99 0.07 -26.90
C ALA A 779 21.54 -0.47 -26.83
N PHE A 780 20.52 0.38 -26.70
CA PHE A 780 19.13 -0.06 -26.83
C PHE A 780 18.79 -0.58 -28.24
N LYS A 781 19.50 -0.13 -29.28
CA LYS A 781 19.25 -0.47 -30.70
C LYS A 781 17.78 -0.27 -31.14
N GLY A 782 17.08 0.68 -30.52
CA GLY A 782 15.65 0.94 -30.75
C GLY A 782 14.67 -0.09 -30.17
N ARG A 783 15.13 -1.05 -29.36
CA ARG A 783 14.27 -2.04 -28.67
C ARG A 783 13.53 -1.40 -27.49
N THR A 784 12.35 -1.92 -27.15
CA THR A 784 11.56 -1.41 -26.02
C THR A 784 12.31 -1.54 -24.69
N ILE A 785 12.36 -0.46 -23.92
CA ILE A 785 12.93 -0.45 -22.57
C ILE A 785 12.20 0.53 -21.66
N HIS A 786 12.09 0.20 -20.37
CA HIS A 786 11.49 1.04 -19.34
C HIS A 786 12.59 1.70 -18.50
N THR A 787 12.78 3.01 -18.65
CA THR A 787 13.68 3.79 -17.79
C THR A 787 12.99 4.13 -16.48
N TYR A 788 13.51 3.61 -15.37
CA TYR A 788 13.09 4.03 -14.03
C TYR A 788 13.63 5.43 -13.72
N HIS A 789 13.01 6.13 -12.76
CA HIS A 789 13.44 7.43 -12.20
C HIS A 789 14.12 8.33 -13.24
N THR A 790 13.40 8.58 -14.35
CA THR A 790 13.98 9.07 -15.61
C THR A 790 14.65 10.45 -15.47
N GLU A 791 14.26 11.24 -14.47
CA GLU A 791 14.89 12.51 -14.10
C GLU A 791 16.35 12.37 -13.62
N GLY A 792 16.70 11.25 -12.98
CA GLY A 792 18.06 10.87 -12.65
C GLY A 792 18.49 10.99 -11.18
N ALA A 793 17.75 11.63 -10.29
CA ALA A 793 18.06 11.66 -8.85
C ALA A 793 18.00 10.25 -8.24
N GLY A 794 16.96 9.48 -8.61
CA GLY A 794 16.88 8.04 -8.31
C GLY A 794 17.96 7.22 -8.99
N GLY A 795 18.47 7.67 -10.16
CA GLY A 795 19.68 7.16 -10.80
C GLY A 795 19.68 7.19 -12.33
N GLY A 796 20.88 7.08 -12.90
CA GLY A 796 21.16 7.20 -14.33
C GLY A 796 22.11 8.33 -14.69
N HIS A 797 22.58 8.34 -15.95
CA HIS A 797 23.56 9.26 -16.53
C HIS A 797 23.44 10.71 -16.02
N ALA A 798 24.49 11.21 -15.36
CA ALA A 798 24.53 12.58 -14.88
C ALA A 798 25.14 13.51 -15.95
N PRO A 799 24.52 14.67 -16.26
CA PRO A 799 23.28 15.21 -15.69
C PRO A 799 22.01 14.89 -16.51
N ASP A 800 22.14 14.19 -17.64
CA ASP A 800 21.24 14.33 -18.80
C ASP A 800 20.37 13.11 -19.13
N ILE A 801 20.31 12.09 -18.27
CA ILE A 801 19.41 10.92 -18.42
C ILE A 801 17.95 11.30 -18.72
N ILE A 802 17.46 12.45 -18.25
CA ILE A 802 16.10 12.95 -18.52
C ILE A 802 15.80 13.17 -20.01
N SER A 803 16.83 13.25 -20.86
CA SER A 803 16.72 13.34 -22.32
C SER A 803 15.98 12.18 -22.98
N VAL A 804 16.07 10.96 -22.43
CA VAL A 804 15.55 9.71 -23.03
C VAL A 804 14.04 9.71 -23.28
N VAL A 805 13.30 10.67 -22.71
CA VAL A 805 11.86 10.87 -22.98
C VAL A 805 11.56 11.19 -24.46
N GLU A 806 12.55 11.64 -25.24
CA GLU A 806 12.37 11.92 -26.68
C GLU A 806 12.28 10.65 -27.56
N HIS A 807 12.65 9.47 -27.03
CA HIS A 807 12.76 8.26 -27.85
C HIS A 807 11.47 7.41 -27.89
N PRO A 808 11.08 6.88 -29.06
CA PRO A 808 9.81 6.17 -29.24
C PRO A 808 9.78 4.77 -28.60
N ASN A 809 10.94 4.18 -28.33
CA ASN A 809 11.10 2.87 -27.70
C ASN A 809 11.28 2.94 -26.17
N VAL A 810 11.38 4.13 -25.60
CA VAL A 810 11.54 4.33 -24.15
C VAL A 810 10.18 4.49 -23.49
N LEU A 811 9.99 3.80 -22.37
CA LEU A 811 8.80 3.88 -21.51
C LEU A 811 9.19 4.54 -20.17
N PRO A 812 9.18 5.88 -20.10
CA PRO A 812 9.76 6.60 -18.95
C PRO A 812 8.82 6.59 -17.74
N SER A 813 9.36 6.25 -16.57
CA SER A 813 8.71 6.42 -15.27
C SER A 813 9.54 7.31 -14.34
N SER A 814 8.86 7.84 -13.33
CA SER A 814 9.44 8.50 -12.17
C SER A 814 9.21 7.69 -10.90
N THR A 815 10.11 7.85 -9.95
CA THR A 815 9.93 7.41 -8.56
C THR A 815 9.43 8.60 -7.73
N ASN A 816 8.95 8.36 -6.51
CA ASN A 816 8.05 9.33 -5.88
C ASN A 816 8.62 10.38 -4.89
N PRO A 817 9.85 10.32 -4.35
CA PRO A 817 10.33 11.38 -3.45
C PRO A 817 10.57 12.74 -4.11
N THR A 818 11.01 12.79 -5.37
CA THR A 818 11.19 14.05 -6.12
C THR A 818 9.86 14.75 -6.43
N ARG A 819 8.72 14.08 -6.21
CA ARG A 819 7.42 14.46 -6.76
C ARG A 819 6.52 15.19 -5.75
N PRO A 820 5.97 16.37 -6.12
CA PRO A 820 6.55 17.37 -7.01
C PRO A 820 7.75 18.07 -6.36
N PHE A 821 8.36 19.02 -7.08
CA PHE A 821 9.43 19.84 -6.51
C PHE A 821 8.91 20.72 -5.36
N THR A 822 9.45 20.52 -4.16
CA THR A 822 9.17 21.29 -2.94
C THR A 822 10.46 21.83 -2.32
N LEU A 823 10.35 22.80 -1.40
CA LEU A 823 11.52 23.41 -0.73
C LEU A 823 12.45 22.38 -0.05
N ASN A 824 11.91 21.31 0.53
CA ASN A 824 12.69 20.30 1.28
C ASN A 824 13.28 19.19 0.39
N THR A 825 13.04 19.21 -0.93
CA THR A 825 13.34 18.06 -1.81
C THR A 825 14.84 17.79 -1.88
N LEU A 826 15.66 18.81 -2.17
CA LEU A 826 17.10 18.67 -2.36
C LEU A 826 17.80 18.22 -1.06
N ASP A 827 17.47 18.86 0.05
CA ASP A 827 18.00 18.56 1.38
C ASP A 827 17.69 17.12 1.82
N GLU A 828 16.49 16.60 1.53
CA GLU A 828 16.15 15.19 1.79
C GLU A 828 16.95 14.22 0.91
N HIS A 829 17.10 14.52 -0.38
CA HIS A 829 17.63 13.56 -1.34
C HIS A 829 19.13 13.32 -1.20
N LEU A 830 19.90 14.34 -0.81
CA LEU A 830 21.36 14.19 -0.62
C LEU A 830 21.68 13.13 0.44
N ASP A 831 21.07 13.22 1.63
CA ASP A 831 21.27 12.25 2.70
C ASP A 831 20.64 10.88 2.38
N MET A 832 19.51 10.85 1.68
CA MET A 832 18.85 9.62 1.25
C MET A 832 19.72 8.81 0.26
N LEU A 833 20.27 9.47 -0.76
CA LEU A 833 21.13 8.85 -1.78
C LEU A 833 22.36 8.23 -1.14
N MET A 834 23.05 8.96 -0.25
CA MET A 834 24.25 8.46 0.41
C MET A 834 23.97 7.21 1.26
N VAL A 835 22.81 7.12 1.90
CA VAL A 835 22.42 5.91 2.65
C VAL A 835 22.12 4.74 1.71
N CYS A 836 21.37 4.95 0.63
CA CYS A 836 20.96 3.87 -0.28
C CYS A 836 22.15 3.24 -1.03
N HIS A 837 23.03 4.04 -1.61
CA HIS A 837 24.23 3.56 -2.32
C HIS A 837 25.44 3.30 -1.39
N HIS A 838 25.23 3.28 -0.06
CA HIS A 838 26.25 2.95 0.95
C HIS A 838 27.51 3.85 0.89
N LEU A 839 27.32 5.11 0.51
CA LEU A 839 28.39 6.11 0.30
C LEU A 839 28.93 6.69 1.62
N SER A 840 30.14 7.23 1.57
CA SER A 840 30.87 7.77 2.70
C SER A 840 31.02 9.29 2.62
N LYS A 841 30.45 10.01 3.59
CA LYS A 841 30.71 11.45 3.82
C LYS A 841 32.17 11.81 4.15
N ASN A 842 33.08 10.83 4.14
CA ASN A 842 34.52 11.02 4.33
C ASN A 842 35.33 10.84 3.02
N ILE A 843 34.67 10.52 1.92
CA ILE A 843 35.26 10.39 0.58
C ILE A 843 34.75 11.57 -0.26
N PRO A 844 35.59 12.51 -0.71
CA PRO A 844 35.16 13.66 -1.51
C PRO A 844 34.46 13.26 -2.82
N GLU A 845 34.90 12.16 -3.43
CA GLU A 845 34.36 11.63 -4.67
C GLU A 845 32.91 11.12 -4.50
N ASP A 846 32.62 10.43 -3.39
CA ASP A 846 31.27 9.98 -3.02
C ASP A 846 30.29 11.15 -2.81
N VAL A 847 30.78 12.27 -2.26
CA VAL A 847 29.99 13.49 -2.05
C VAL A 847 29.75 14.19 -3.39
N ALA A 848 30.79 14.34 -4.21
CA ALA A 848 30.66 14.94 -5.55
C ALA A 848 29.72 14.14 -6.47
N PHE A 849 29.73 12.81 -6.37
CA PHE A 849 28.75 11.93 -7.03
C PHE A 849 27.32 12.23 -6.59
N ALA A 850 27.07 12.31 -5.28
CA ALA A 850 25.75 12.65 -4.74
C ALA A 850 25.29 14.06 -5.16
N GLU A 851 26.18 15.05 -5.11
CA GLU A 851 25.92 16.43 -5.54
C GLU A 851 25.64 16.54 -7.05
N SER A 852 26.33 15.75 -7.90
CA SER A 852 26.07 15.71 -9.36
C SER A 852 24.71 15.09 -9.73
N ARG A 853 24.13 14.31 -8.81
CA ARG A 853 22.90 13.53 -9.01
C ARG A 853 21.64 14.23 -8.50
N ILE A 854 21.75 15.05 -7.45
CA ILE A 854 20.62 15.80 -6.87
C ILE A 854 20.61 17.24 -7.41
N ARG A 855 19.87 17.47 -8.50
CA ARG A 855 19.83 18.74 -9.24
C ARG A 855 18.45 19.38 -9.13
N ALA A 856 18.38 20.71 -8.98
CA ALA A 856 17.11 21.42 -8.89
C ALA A 856 16.40 21.47 -10.24
N GLU A 857 17.19 21.60 -11.30
CA GLU A 857 16.78 21.90 -12.67
C GLU A 857 16.08 20.70 -13.32
N THR A 858 16.61 19.48 -13.14
CA THR A 858 15.98 18.26 -13.64
C THR A 858 14.76 17.86 -12.82
N ILE A 859 14.76 18.06 -11.49
CA ILE A 859 13.60 17.83 -10.61
C ILE A 859 12.44 18.80 -10.95
N ALA A 860 12.74 20.07 -11.26
CA ALA A 860 11.77 21.03 -11.76
C ALA A 860 11.25 20.65 -13.16
N ALA A 861 12.13 20.23 -14.07
CA ALA A 861 11.75 19.77 -15.40
C ALA A 861 10.87 18.51 -15.37
N GLU A 862 11.08 17.62 -14.41
CA GLU A 862 10.25 16.42 -14.21
C GLU A 862 8.79 16.75 -13.84
N ASP A 863 8.53 17.85 -13.10
CA ASP A 863 7.15 18.36 -12.92
C ASP A 863 6.52 18.73 -14.28
N VAL A 864 7.26 19.46 -15.12
CA VAL A 864 6.79 19.94 -16.42
C VAL A 864 6.59 18.79 -17.41
N LEU A 865 7.54 17.85 -17.49
CA LEU A 865 7.51 16.69 -18.38
C LEU A 865 6.41 15.70 -17.98
N HIS A 866 6.03 15.60 -16.70
CA HIS A 866 4.82 14.88 -16.31
C HIS A 866 3.53 15.56 -16.83
N ASP A 867 3.43 16.89 -16.76
CA ASP A 867 2.22 17.61 -17.15
C ASP A 867 2.06 17.70 -18.68
N LEU A 868 3.17 17.80 -19.41
CA LEU A 868 3.23 17.63 -20.87
C LEU A 868 2.86 16.22 -21.32
N GLY A 869 3.03 15.22 -20.45
CA GLY A 869 2.87 13.79 -20.80
C GLY A 869 4.11 13.17 -21.46
N ALA A 870 5.28 13.77 -21.27
CA ALA A 870 6.56 13.21 -21.72
C ALA A 870 7.11 12.14 -20.76
N ILE A 871 6.75 12.17 -19.47
CA ILE A 871 6.98 11.06 -18.54
C ILE A 871 5.67 10.32 -18.24
N SER A 872 5.66 9.02 -18.55
CA SER A 872 4.46 8.23 -18.79
C SER A 872 3.92 7.47 -17.58
N MET A 873 4.75 7.25 -16.56
CA MET A 873 4.44 6.41 -15.41
C MET A 873 4.92 7.00 -14.09
N MET A 874 4.32 6.56 -12.99
CA MET A 874 4.67 6.86 -11.59
C MET A 874 4.85 5.55 -10.83
N SER A 875 5.87 5.48 -9.98
CA SER A 875 6.26 4.31 -9.17
C SER A 875 6.81 4.76 -7.81
N SER A 876 7.10 3.85 -6.87
CA SER A 876 7.64 4.28 -5.57
C SER A 876 9.15 4.35 -5.48
N ASP A 877 9.87 3.27 -5.80
CA ASP A 877 11.22 2.90 -5.29
C ASP A 877 11.23 2.42 -3.82
N SER A 878 10.28 1.54 -3.47
CA SER A 878 9.88 1.24 -2.09
C SER A 878 11.03 0.93 -1.11
N GLN A 879 11.34 1.88 -0.21
CA GLN A 879 12.44 1.85 0.78
C GLN A 879 13.86 1.88 0.21
N ALA A 880 14.03 2.18 -1.09
CA ALA A 880 15.30 2.31 -1.80
C ALA A 880 15.32 3.65 -2.58
N MET A 881 15.27 4.77 -1.86
CA MET A 881 14.92 6.10 -2.41
C MET A 881 13.44 6.26 -2.84
N GLY A 882 12.50 5.70 -2.05
CA GLY A 882 11.08 5.71 -2.43
C GLY A 882 10.06 5.21 -1.40
N ARG A 883 8.77 5.52 -1.62
CA ARG A 883 7.69 5.37 -0.63
C ARG A 883 6.45 4.64 -1.18
N CYS A 884 6.31 3.32 -0.95
CA CYS A 884 5.21 2.51 -1.51
C CYS A 884 3.79 3.03 -1.22
N GLY A 885 3.56 3.61 -0.04
CA GLY A 885 2.27 4.21 0.35
C GLY A 885 1.92 5.52 -0.38
N GLU A 886 2.81 6.10 -1.18
CA GLU A 886 2.65 7.48 -1.68
C GLU A 886 2.53 7.62 -3.21
N VAL A 887 2.60 6.56 -4.02
CA VAL A 887 2.56 6.66 -5.50
C VAL A 887 1.33 7.43 -6.01
N ILE A 888 0.15 7.09 -5.47
CA ILE A 888 -1.12 7.76 -5.84
C ILE A 888 -1.13 9.20 -5.31
N LEU A 889 -0.74 9.40 -4.05
CA LEU A 889 -0.68 10.72 -3.38
C LEU A 889 0.19 11.71 -4.17
N ARG A 890 1.40 11.28 -4.51
CA ARG A 890 2.43 12.07 -5.20
C ARG A 890 2.03 12.38 -6.64
N THR A 891 1.34 11.45 -7.31
CA THR A 891 0.70 11.72 -8.62
C THR A 891 -0.25 12.92 -8.53
N TRP A 892 -1.12 12.97 -7.52
CA TRP A 892 -2.09 14.05 -7.37
C TRP A 892 -1.47 15.34 -6.84
N HIS A 893 -0.40 15.29 -6.03
CA HIS A 893 0.42 16.46 -5.69
C HIS A 893 1.03 17.12 -6.93
N THR A 894 1.66 16.35 -7.84
CA THR A 894 2.25 16.91 -9.08
C THR A 894 1.19 17.44 -10.05
N ALA A 895 0.04 16.78 -10.18
CA ALA A 895 -1.08 17.29 -10.97
C ALA A 895 -1.61 18.63 -10.41
N HIS A 896 -1.68 18.76 -9.07
CA HIS A 896 -2.09 19.99 -8.41
C HIS A 896 -1.05 21.12 -8.57
N LYS A 897 0.23 20.90 -8.27
CA LYS A 897 1.28 21.93 -8.42
C LYS A 897 1.31 22.49 -9.84
N ASN A 898 1.28 21.61 -10.85
CA ASN A 898 1.25 22.04 -12.24
C ASN A 898 -0.02 22.84 -12.59
N LYS A 899 -1.19 22.51 -12.04
CA LYS A 899 -2.37 23.37 -12.20
C LYS A 899 -2.15 24.76 -11.60
N ILE A 900 -1.60 24.87 -10.39
CA ILE A 900 -1.37 26.16 -9.72
C ILE A 900 -0.34 27.01 -10.48
N GLN A 901 0.76 26.40 -10.93
CA GLN A 901 1.87 27.13 -11.56
C GLN A 901 1.68 27.38 -13.07
N ARG A 902 0.99 26.46 -13.78
CA ARG A 902 0.88 26.47 -15.26
C ARG A 902 -0.55 26.70 -15.76
N GLY A 903 -1.55 26.71 -14.87
CA GLY A 903 -2.96 26.83 -15.22
C GLY A 903 -3.59 25.53 -15.76
N PRO A 904 -4.78 25.58 -16.36
CA PRO A 904 -5.37 24.46 -17.09
C PRO A 904 -4.49 24.02 -18.26
N LEU A 905 -4.53 22.73 -18.62
CA LEU A 905 -3.95 22.26 -19.89
C LEU A 905 -4.75 22.84 -21.07
N GLU A 906 -4.14 22.96 -22.26
CA GLU A 906 -4.83 23.46 -23.47
C GLU A 906 -6.13 22.69 -23.77
N SER A 907 -6.12 21.37 -23.58
CA SER A 907 -7.28 20.49 -23.75
C SER A 907 -8.39 20.72 -22.70
N ASP A 908 -8.06 21.29 -21.54
CA ASP A 908 -9.00 21.64 -20.46
C ASP A 908 -9.38 23.14 -20.48
N ALA A 909 -8.65 23.99 -21.21
CA ALA A 909 -8.68 25.46 -21.07
C ALA A 909 -10.01 26.15 -21.44
N ASN A 910 -10.87 25.49 -22.22
CA ASN A 910 -12.23 25.95 -22.53
C ASN A 910 -13.32 25.25 -21.70
N THR A 911 -12.93 24.45 -20.72
CA THR A 911 -13.84 23.74 -19.79
C THR A 911 -13.88 24.42 -18.42
N SER A 912 -14.70 23.90 -17.50
CA SER A 912 -14.70 24.35 -16.10
C SER A 912 -14.16 23.28 -15.13
N ALA A 913 -13.34 22.37 -15.66
CA ALA A 913 -12.78 21.20 -14.99
C ALA A 913 -11.34 20.91 -15.49
N ASP A 914 -10.76 19.80 -15.06
CA ASP A 914 -9.41 19.33 -15.36
C ASP A 914 -9.43 17.90 -15.91
N ASN A 915 -10.48 17.51 -16.63
CA ASN A 915 -10.74 16.11 -17.01
C ASN A 915 -9.59 15.50 -17.83
N PHE A 916 -8.96 16.26 -18.73
CA PHE A 916 -7.82 15.79 -19.51
C PHE A 916 -6.58 15.64 -18.64
N ARG A 917 -6.26 16.60 -17.76
CA ARG A 917 -5.19 16.44 -16.76
C ARG A 917 -5.44 15.24 -15.84
N VAL A 918 -6.66 15.04 -15.35
CA VAL A 918 -7.00 13.90 -14.46
C VAL A 918 -6.83 12.56 -15.18
N LYS A 919 -7.25 12.44 -16.44
CA LYS A 919 -7.00 11.24 -17.28
C LYS A 919 -5.51 11.03 -17.55
N ARG A 920 -4.76 12.10 -17.84
CA ARG A 920 -3.30 12.08 -18.01
C ARG A 920 -2.59 11.55 -16.78
N TYR A 921 -2.98 11.98 -15.59
CA TYR A 921 -2.30 11.60 -14.35
C TYR A 921 -2.75 10.24 -13.79
N ILE A 922 -4.04 9.87 -13.82
CA ILE A 922 -4.46 8.52 -13.39
C ILE A 922 -3.83 7.43 -14.23
N SER A 923 -3.61 7.68 -15.53
CA SER A 923 -2.95 6.72 -16.44
C SER A 923 -1.54 6.34 -15.97
N LYS A 924 -0.83 7.25 -15.26
CA LYS A 924 0.56 7.06 -14.83
C LYS A 924 0.75 5.93 -13.80
N TYR A 925 -0.25 5.64 -12.97
CA TYR A 925 -0.19 4.56 -11.96
C TYR A 925 -1.21 3.44 -12.20
N THR A 926 -1.93 3.45 -13.32
CA THR A 926 -2.94 2.44 -13.67
C THR A 926 -2.62 1.75 -15.00
N ILE A 927 -3.03 2.33 -16.13
CA ILE A 927 -2.96 1.64 -17.42
C ILE A 927 -1.55 1.65 -18.03
N ASN A 928 -0.76 2.70 -17.83
CA ASN A 928 0.60 2.78 -18.42
C ASN A 928 1.58 1.78 -17.79
N PRO A 929 1.65 1.61 -16.46
CA PRO A 929 2.42 0.53 -15.86
C PRO A 929 1.95 -0.85 -16.30
N ALA A 930 0.63 -1.06 -16.43
CA ALA A 930 0.08 -2.32 -16.94
C ALA A 930 0.47 -2.59 -18.41
N LEU A 931 0.50 -1.56 -19.26
CA LEU A 931 0.93 -1.66 -20.66
C LEU A 931 2.43 -1.95 -20.77
N ALA A 932 3.26 -1.21 -20.04
CA ALA A 932 4.71 -1.39 -20.04
C ALA A 932 5.14 -2.78 -19.57
N GLN A 933 4.42 -3.37 -18.62
CA GLN A 933 4.74 -4.69 -18.03
C GLN A 933 3.90 -5.85 -18.63
N GLY A 934 3.17 -5.64 -19.72
CA GLY A 934 2.38 -6.69 -20.38
C GLY A 934 1.15 -7.21 -19.60
N MET A 935 0.80 -6.57 -18.48
CA MET A 935 -0.31 -6.92 -17.57
C MET A 935 -1.66 -6.29 -17.96
N SER A 936 -1.67 -5.34 -18.90
CA SER A 936 -2.82 -4.54 -19.33
C SER A 936 -4.02 -5.36 -19.83
N HIS A 937 -3.79 -6.62 -20.21
CA HIS A 937 -4.83 -7.56 -20.63
C HIS A 937 -5.67 -8.10 -19.46
N ALA A 938 -5.19 -7.97 -18.20
CA ALA A 938 -5.85 -8.47 -16.99
C ALA A 938 -6.23 -7.35 -16.02
N ILE A 939 -5.42 -6.29 -15.93
CA ILE A 939 -5.54 -5.23 -14.90
C ILE A 939 -5.26 -3.83 -15.48
N GLY A 940 -5.27 -2.81 -14.61
CA GLY A 940 -4.81 -1.45 -14.92
C GLY A 940 -5.88 -0.45 -15.36
N SER A 941 -7.16 -0.82 -15.36
CA SER A 941 -8.27 0.10 -15.67
C SER A 941 -9.63 -0.49 -15.30
N VAL A 942 -10.65 0.37 -15.20
CA VAL A 942 -12.05 -0.01 -14.95
C VAL A 942 -12.72 -0.37 -16.29
N GLU A 943 -12.34 -1.52 -16.86
CA GLU A 943 -12.81 -2.00 -18.16
C GLU A 943 -13.38 -3.43 -18.08
N VAL A 944 -14.40 -3.73 -18.88
CA VAL A 944 -15.05 -5.05 -18.92
C VAL A 944 -14.08 -6.13 -19.38
N GLY A 945 -14.12 -7.30 -18.73
CA GLY A 945 -13.22 -8.43 -18.96
C GLY A 945 -11.93 -8.39 -18.13
N LYS A 946 -11.62 -7.27 -17.46
CA LYS A 946 -10.50 -7.18 -16.51
C LYS A 946 -10.86 -7.68 -15.12
N VAL A 947 -9.87 -8.05 -14.33
CA VAL A 947 -10.04 -8.42 -12.92
C VAL A 947 -10.64 -7.23 -12.15
N ALA A 948 -11.60 -7.49 -11.27
CA ALA A 948 -12.25 -6.49 -10.43
C ALA A 948 -11.35 -6.06 -9.25
N ASP A 949 -10.21 -5.47 -9.60
CA ASP A 949 -9.25 -4.81 -8.70
C ASP A 949 -9.60 -3.32 -8.65
N LEU A 950 -10.46 -2.96 -7.70
CA LEU A 950 -11.15 -1.67 -7.64
C LEU A 950 -10.96 -0.98 -6.29
N VAL A 951 -10.85 0.34 -6.29
CA VAL A 951 -10.65 1.15 -5.08
C VAL A 951 -11.77 2.16 -4.93
N LEU A 952 -12.40 2.18 -3.76
CA LEU A 952 -13.50 3.08 -3.43
C LEU A 952 -13.00 4.20 -2.53
N TRP A 953 -13.14 5.43 -3.00
CA TRP A 953 -12.73 6.65 -2.32
C TRP A 953 -13.97 7.47 -1.90
N ARG A 954 -13.91 8.13 -0.73
CA ARG A 954 -14.74 9.32 -0.53
C ARG A 954 -14.14 10.44 -1.38
N ALA A 955 -14.96 11.28 -2.02
CA ALA A 955 -14.44 12.43 -2.78
C ALA A 955 -13.53 13.33 -1.91
N ALA A 956 -13.86 13.44 -0.61
CA ALA A 956 -13.09 14.19 0.37
C ALA A 956 -11.75 13.54 0.77
N SER A 957 -11.49 12.25 0.49
CA SER A 957 -10.21 11.57 0.79
C SER A 957 -9.56 10.95 -0.47
N PHE A 958 -10.00 11.38 -1.65
CA PHE A 958 -9.45 10.93 -2.92
C PHE A 958 -7.96 11.26 -3.01
N GLY A 959 -7.14 10.26 -3.37
CA GLY A 959 -5.70 10.39 -3.50
C GLY A 959 -4.90 10.21 -2.20
N THR A 960 -5.53 10.20 -1.02
CA THR A 960 -4.85 9.94 0.27
C THR A 960 -5.20 8.58 0.84
N LYS A 961 -6.47 8.36 1.17
CA LYS A 961 -6.95 7.23 1.97
C LYS A 961 -8.24 6.70 1.38
N PRO A 962 -8.23 5.51 0.74
CA PRO A 962 -9.44 4.87 0.25
C PRO A 962 -10.27 4.33 1.41
N SER A 963 -11.59 4.25 1.20
CA SER A 963 -12.50 3.62 2.15
C SER A 963 -12.52 2.09 2.03
N THR A 964 -12.24 1.54 0.84
CA THR A 964 -12.27 0.09 0.58
C THR A 964 -11.43 -0.25 -0.65
N VAL A 965 -10.72 -1.39 -0.62
CA VAL A 965 -9.99 -1.96 -1.76
C VAL A 965 -10.47 -3.39 -2.03
N LEU A 966 -10.78 -3.69 -3.29
CA LEU A 966 -11.17 -5.00 -3.78
C LEU A 966 -10.02 -5.66 -4.54
N LYS A 967 -9.92 -6.98 -4.46
CA LYS A 967 -9.10 -7.83 -5.33
C LYS A 967 -9.97 -8.96 -5.88
N SER A 968 -10.03 -9.09 -7.20
CA SER A 968 -10.97 -9.99 -7.89
C SER A 968 -12.38 -9.92 -7.29
N GLY A 969 -12.92 -8.72 -7.08
CA GLY A 969 -14.24 -8.49 -6.50
C GLY A 969 -14.36 -8.62 -4.98
N MET A 970 -13.45 -9.35 -4.30
CA MET A 970 -13.49 -9.50 -2.85
C MET A 970 -12.78 -8.36 -2.14
N ILE A 971 -13.38 -7.80 -1.08
CA ILE A 971 -12.74 -6.76 -0.26
C ILE A 971 -11.52 -7.36 0.47
N VAL A 972 -10.33 -6.76 0.25
CA VAL A 972 -9.06 -7.15 0.91
C VAL A 972 -8.68 -6.24 2.06
N VAL A 973 -8.96 -4.94 1.96
CA VAL A 973 -8.86 -3.99 3.08
C VAL A 973 -10.03 -3.01 3.05
N ALA A 974 -10.44 -2.56 4.23
CA ALA A 974 -11.42 -1.49 4.39
C ALA A 974 -11.06 -0.62 5.60
N GLU A 975 -11.46 0.65 5.56
CA GLU A 975 -11.48 1.51 6.74
C GLU A 975 -12.63 1.04 7.65
N MET A 976 -12.30 0.56 8.85
CA MET A 976 -13.25 -0.06 9.78
C MET A 976 -12.93 0.32 11.24
N GLY A 977 -13.99 0.51 12.01
CA GLY A 977 -13.98 0.81 13.44
C GLY A 977 -13.61 -0.34 14.36
N ASP A 978 -14.02 -0.25 15.62
CA ASP A 978 -13.92 -1.34 16.61
C ASP A 978 -14.68 -2.61 16.15
N PRO A 979 -14.01 -3.77 16.02
CA PRO A 979 -14.67 -5.04 15.70
C PRO A 979 -15.65 -5.58 16.75
N ASN A 980 -15.67 -5.02 17.97
CA ASN A 980 -16.62 -5.41 19.02
C ASN A 980 -17.89 -4.52 19.06
N ALA A 981 -17.88 -3.36 18.39
CA ALA A 981 -18.97 -2.40 18.43
C ALA A 981 -20.24 -2.88 17.71
N SER A 982 -21.38 -2.24 18.04
CA SER A 982 -22.69 -2.54 17.46
C SER A 982 -22.81 -2.21 15.97
N ILE A 983 -21.96 -1.31 15.46
CA ILE A 983 -21.85 -0.91 14.04
C ILE A 983 -20.39 -0.65 13.65
N PRO A 984 -19.98 -0.88 12.38
CA PRO A 984 -18.57 -0.88 11.97
C PRO A 984 -17.91 0.50 11.84
N THR A 985 -18.61 1.57 12.24
CA THR A 985 -18.22 2.99 12.11
C THR A 985 -17.81 3.64 13.43
N VAL A 986 -17.70 2.86 14.51
CA VAL A 986 -17.30 3.30 15.86
C VAL A 986 -15.77 3.37 15.98
N GLU A 987 -15.22 4.43 16.58
CA GLU A 987 -13.77 4.58 16.73
C GLU A 987 -13.09 3.40 17.46
N PRO A 988 -11.83 3.04 17.12
CA PRO A 988 -10.95 3.74 16.18
C PRO A 988 -11.12 3.27 14.72
N MET A 989 -11.43 4.22 13.84
CA MET A 989 -11.45 4.01 12.38
C MET A 989 -10.03 3.91 11.83
N ILE A 990 -9.64 2.72 11.36
CA ILE A 990 -8.33 2.48 10.70
C ILE A 990 -8.52 1.54 9.51
N VAL A 991 -7.56 1.50 8.58
CA VAL A 991 -7.52 0.47 7.53
C VAL A 991 -7.23 -0.89 8.18
N ARG A 992 -8.03 -1.91 7.87
CA ARG A 992 -7.91 -3.28 8.41
C ARG A 992 -7.98 -4.32 7.28
N PRO A 993 -7.20 -5.42 7.36
CA PRO A 993 -7.36 -6.58 6.47
C PRO A 993 -8.73 -7.26 6.63
N MET A 994 -9.35 -7.56 5.50
CA MET A 994 -10.71 -8.14 5.36
C MET A 994 -10.65 -9.60 4.88
N PHE A 995 -11.81 -10.24 4.70
CA PHE A 995 -11.87 -11.66 4.34
C PHE A 995 -11.20 -12.02 3.00
N GLY A 996 -11.25 -11.14 1.99
CA GLY A 996 -10.56 -11.35 0.72
C GLY A 996 -9.04 -11.51 0.88
N ALA A 997 -8.44 -10.84 1.88
CA ALA A 997 -7.01 -10.94 2.15
C ALA A 997 -6.56 -12.32 2.67
N ARG A 998 -7.50 -13.25 2.92
CA ARG A 998 -7.24 -14.65 3.30
C ARG A 998 -7.40 -15.63 2.13
N VAL A 999 -7.69 -15.15 0.93
CA VAL A 999 -7.99 -15.96 -0.26
C VAL A 999 -6.96 -15.67 -1.36
N PRO A 1000 -5.85 -16.45 -1.48
CA PRO A 1000 -4.78 -16.20 -2.45
C PRO A 1000 -5.26 -16.06 -3.90
N GLN A 1001 -6.31 -16.79 -4.28
CA GLN A 1001 -6.90 -16.79 -5.63
C GLN A 1001 -7.48 -15.43 -6.05
N THR A 1002 -7.71 -14.49 -5.12
CA THR A 1002 -8.12 -13.11 -5.43
C THR A 1002 -7.04 -12.28 -6.11
N SER A 1003 -5.80 -12.79 -6.18
CA SER A 1003 -4.66 -12.07 -6.71
C SER A 1003 -3.71 -12.96 -7.52
N ILE A 1004 -2.97 -12.31 -8.42
CA ILE A 1004 -2.19 -12.94 -9.47
C ILE A 1004 -0.70 -12.97 -9.11
N MET A 1005 -0.03 -14.07 -9.43
CA MET A 1005 1.42 -14.13 -9.63
C MET A 1005 1.70 -14.01 -11.13
N PHE A 1006 2.25 -12.88 -11.56
CA PHE A 1006 2.66 -12.66 -12.94
C PHE A 1006 4.06 -13.24 -13.17
N VAL A 1007 4.24 -13.95 -14.27
CA VAL A 1007 5.47 -14.66 -14.65
C VAL A 1007 5.72 -14.58 -16.16
N SER A 1008 6.87 -15.06 -16.64
CA SER A 1008 7.08 -15.28 -18.08
C SER A 1008 6.20 -16.41 -18.64
N GLN A 1009 5.76 -16.29 -19.89
CA GLN A 1009 5.06 -17.39 -20.59
C GLN A 1009 5.92 -18.66 -20.64
N ALA A 1010 7.23 -18.52 -20.90
CA ALA A 1010 8.16 -19.65 -20.96
C ALA A 1010 8.27 -20.45 -19.65
N SER A 1011 8.09 -19.83 -18.48
CA SER A 1011 8.08 -20.56 -17.20
C SER A 1011 6.83 -21.44 -17.00
N ILE A 1012 5.71 -21.05 -17.62
CA ILE A 1012 4.45 -21.82 -17.66
C ILE A 1012 4.60 -22.96 -18.66
N ASP A 1013 5.13 -22.68 -19.85
CA ASP A 1013 5.31 -23.66 -20.94
C ASP A 1013 6.32 -24.76 -20.58
N ALA A 1014 7.40 -24.39 -19.88
CA ALA A 1014 8.38 -25.33 -19.33
C ALA A 1014 7.85 -26.13 -18.13
N GLY A 1015 6.66 -25.83 -17.62
CA GLY A 1015 6.05 -26.48 -16.46
C GLY A 1015 6.72 -26.17 -15.12
N ILE A 1016 7.66 -25.21 -15.09
CA ILE A 1016 8.55 -24.99 -13.94
C ILE A 1016 7.81 -24.31 -12.78
N VAL A 1017 7.07 -23.24 -13.04
CA VAL A 1017 6.37 -22.48 -11.98
C VAL A 1017 5.28 -23.32 -11.30
N GLN A 1018 4.65 -24.24 -12.03
CA GLN A 1018 3.66 -25.18 -11.51
C GLN A 1018 4.28 -26.13 -10.45
N THR A 1019 5.58 -26.43 -10.52
CA THR A 1019 6.28 -27.23 -9.49
C THR A 1019 6.38 -26.52 -8.13
N TYR A 1020 6.16 -25.19 -8.09
CA TYR A 1020 6.31 -24.40 -6.86
C TYR A 1020 5.10 -24.52 -5.92
N GLY A 1021 3.97 -25.03 -6.40
CA GLY A 1021 2.77 -25.27 -5.59
C GLY A 1021 2.06 -24.00 -5.10
N LEU A 1022 2.12 -22.93 -5.89
CA LEU A 1022 1.45 -21.65 -5.58
C LEU A 1022 -0.08 -21.80 -5.56
N LYS A 1023 -0.74 -21.00 -4.72
CA LYS A 1023 -2.20 -20.92 -4.58
C LYS A 1023 -2.80 -19.73 -5.32
N LYS A 1024 -2.01 -18.66 -5.53
CA LYS A 1024 -2.38 -17.54 -6.41
C LYS A 1024 -2.73 -18.04 -7.80
N ARG A 1025 -3.54 -17.24 -8.51
CA ARG A 1025 -3.72 -17.39 -9.96
C ARG A 1025 -2.38 -17.08 -10.64
N ILE A 1026 -1.91 -17.92 -11.55
CA ILE A 1026 -0.69 -17.68 -12.34
C ILE A 1026 -1.12 -17.12 -13.69
N GLU A 1027 -0.50 -16.04 -14.15
CA GLU A 1027 -0.72 -15.45 -15.48
C GLU A 1027 0.61 -15.05 -16.13
N ALA A 1028 0.68 -15.11 -17.45
CA ALA A 1028 1.84 -14.64 -18.20
C ALA A 1028 1.80 -13.13 -18.45
N VAL A 1029 2.95 -12.45 -18.31
CA VAL A 1029 3.16 -11.17 -19.01
C VAL A 1029 3.23 -11.40 -20.52
N ARG A 1030 2.78 -10.43 -21.33
CA ARG A 1030 2.75 -10.54 -22.80
C ARG A 1030 2.61 -9.20 -23.51
N ASN A 1031 3.13 -9.12 -24.73
CA ASN A 1031 3.26 -7.91 -25.57
C ASN A 1031 4.19 -6.85 -24.97
N CYS A 1032 5.19 -7.26 -24.19
CA CYS A 1032 6.18 -6.41 -23.53
C CYS A 1032 7.15 -5.75 -24.53
N ARG A 1033 7.32 -6.34 -25.72
CA ARG A 1033 8.32 -5.93 -26.73
C ARG A 1033 7.75 -5.14 -27.90
N SER A 1034 6.43 -5.09 -28.05
CA SER A 1034 5.73 -4.37 -29.12
C SER A 1034 5.22 -2.97 -28.71
N VAL A 1035 5.26 -2.69 -27.40
CA VAL A 1035 4.79 -1.44 -26.79
C VAL A 1035 5.90 -0.38 -26.84
N GLY A 1036 5.54 0.86 -27.19
CA GLY A 1036 6.44 2.03 -27.19
C GLY A 1036 5.77 3.26 -26.58
N LYS A 1037 6.47 4.40 -26.63
CA LYS A 1037 6.02 5.67 -26.03
C LYS A 1037 4.62 6.09 -26.52
N LYS A 1038 4.37 5.94 -27.82
CA LYS A 1038 3.09 6.17 -28.51
C LYS A 1038 1.87 5.44 -27.90
N ASP A 1039 2.11 4.34 -27.19
CA ASP A 1039 1.04 3.47 -26.67
C ASP A 1039 0.63 3.86 -25.24
N MET A 1040 1.44 4.70 -24.57
CA MET A 1040 1.20 5.21 -23.22
C MET A 1040 0.03 6.21 -23.23
N LYS A 1041 -1.08 5.84 -22.59
CA LYS A 1041 -2.33 6.60 -22.64
C LYS A 1041 -2.14 7.99 -22.05
N PHE A 1042 -2.51 9.01 -22.84
CA PHE A 1042 -2.36 10.44 -22.55
C PHE A 1042 -0.92 10.92 -22.27
N ASN A 1043 0.10 10.07 -22.42
CA ASN A 1043 1.48 10.33 -22.02
C ASN A 1043 2.48 9.79 -23.05
N ASP A 1044 2.20 10.13 -24.30
CA ASP A 1044 2.85 9.71 -25.54
C ASP A 1044 3.78 10.79 -26.13
N ALA A 1045 3.94 11.93 -25.44
CA ALA A 1045 4.73 13.06 -25.94
C ALA A 1045 6.23 12.71 -26.02
N MET A 1046 6.86 13.09 -27.12
CA MET A 1046 8.30 12.93 -27.38
C MET A 1046 8.87 14.29 -27.80
N PRO A 1047 8.95 15.27 -26.88
CA PRO A 1047 9.59 16.54 -27.18
C PRO A 1047 11.07 16.30 -27.44
N LYS A 1048 11.68 17.08 -28.33
CA LYS A 1048 13.14 17.04 -28.48
C LYS A 1048 13.78 17.66 -27.24
N MET A 1049 14.71 16.97 -26.62
CA MET A 1049 15.34 17.42 -25.39
C MET A 1049 16.66 18.15 -25.62
N ARG A 1050 16.98 19.07 -24.71
CA ARG A 1050 18.32 19.59 -24.47
C ARG A 1050 18.52 19.67 -22.96
N VAL A 1051 19.64 19.16 -22.47
CA VAL A 1051 20.13 19.40 -21.11
C VAL A 1051 21.46 20.13 -21.25
N ASP A 1052 21.65 21.18 -20.47
CA ASP A 1052 22.91 21.94 -20.46
C ASP A 1052 23.91 21.29 -19.48
N PRO A 1053 25.13 20.90 -19.92
CA PRO A 1053 26.03 20.08 -19.10
C PRO A 1053 26.73 20.86 -17.98
N GLU A 1054 26.70 22.20 -17.99
CA GLU A 1054 27.32 23.05 -16.96
C GLU A 1054 26.28 23.67 -16.00
N SER A 1055 25.07 23.97 -16.50
CA SER A 1055 24.00 24.62 -15.72
C SER A 1055 22.78 23.73 -15.44
N TYR A 1056 22.76 22.51 -15.96
CA TYR A 1056 21.66 21.53 -15.87
C TYR A 1056 20.30 22.00 -16.41
N THR A 1057 20.26 23.19 -17.02
CA THR A 1057 19.09 23.78 -17.69
C THR A 1057 18.47 22.80 -18.68
N VAL A 1058 17.19 22.45 -18.48
CA VAL A 1058 16.45 21.52 -19.35
C VAL A 1058 15.50 22.29 -20.27
N GLU A 1059 15.56 22.01 -21.57
CA GLU A 1059 14.61 22.48 -22.57
C GLU A 1059 13.90 21.29 -23.25
N ALA A 1060 12.61 21.47 -23.54
CA ALA A 1060 11.78 20.57 -24.35
C ALA A 1060 11.28 21.35 -25.57
N ASP A 1061 11.59 20.89 -26.79
CA ASP A 1061 11.32 21.59 -28.06
C ASP A 1061 11.84 23.05 -28.10
N GLY A 1062 12.92 23.33 -27.36
CA GLY A 1062 13.51 24.68 -27.20
C GLY A 1062 12.78 25.58 -26.20
N MET A 1063 11.84 25.04 -25.43
CA MET A 1063 11.15 25.73 -24.33
C MET A 1063 11.70 25.27 -22.98
N LEU A 1064 12.11 26.23 -22.14
CA LEU A 1064 12.63 25.98 -20.79
C LEU A 1064 11.61 25.21 -19.92
N CYS A 1065 12.04 24.08 -19.35
CA CYS A 1065 11.25 23.25 -18.45
C CYS A 1065 11.49 23.62 -16.98
N ASP A 1066 11.13 24.85 -16.62
CA ASP A 1066 11.25 25.39 -15.26
C ASP A 1066 9.90 25.34 -14.50
N ALA A 1067 9.99 25.17 -13.17
CA ALA A 1067 8.86 25.10 -12.23
C ALA A 1067 9.31 25.26 -10.77
N GLU A 1068 9.27 26.49 -10.23
CA GLU A 1068 9.56 26.88 -8.83
C GLU A 1068 9.17 25.83 -7.76
N PRO A 1069 9.95 25.62 -6.69
CA PRO A 1069 9.59 24.72 -5.60
C PRO A 1069 8.44 25.28 -4.75
N VAL A 1070 7.47 24.45 -4.35
CA VAL A 1070 6.40 24.88 -3.44
C VAL A 1070 6.73 24.64 -1.96
N SER A 1071 6.23 25.54 -1.10
CA SER A 1071 6.33 25.44 0.36
C SER A 1071 5.25 24.58 1.01
N GLU A 1072 4.14 24.36 0.32
CA GLU A 1072 2.98 23.62 0.81
C GLU A 1072 2.36 22.73 -0.27
N LEU A 1073 1.64 21.70 0.16
CA LEU A 1073 0.88 20.80 -0.70
C LEU A 1073 -0.45 20.42 -0.01
N PRO A 1074 -1.56 20.31 -0.74
CA PRO A 1074 -2.80 19.72 -0.24
C PRO A 1074 -2.57 18.25 0.09
N LEU A 1075 -3.58 17.56 0.62
CA LEU A 1075 -3.53 16.11 0.90
C LEU A 1075 -2.50 15.67 1.98
N THR A 1076 -1.68 16.58 2.50
CA THR A 1076 -0.68 16.33 3.56
C THR A 1076 -1.27 16.39 4.98
N GLN A 1077 -0.85 17.35 5.82
CA GLN A 1077 -1.12 17.40 7.27
C GLN A 1077 -2.60 17.26 7.64
N ALA A 1078 -3.51 17.76 6.81
CA ALA A 1078 -4.96 17.64 7.02
C ALA A 1078 -5.47 16.18 7.17
N TYR A 1079 -4.74 15.18 6.65
CA TYR A 1079 -5.15 13.77 6.59
C TYR A 1079 -4.28 12.81 7.43
N TYR A 1080 -3.02 13.15 7.70
CA TYR A 1080 -2.06 12.29 8.40
C TYR A 1080 -1.84 12.77 9.85
N ILE A 1081 -1.35 11.89 10.74
CA ILE A 1081 -1.08 12.22 12.16
C ILE A 1081 0.39 12.61 12.37
N PHE A 1082 1.25 12.20 11.43
CA PHE A 1082 2.68 12.36 11.37
C PHE A 1082 3.05 12.79 9.95
#